data_AF-A0A2E5FWM3-F1
#
_entry.id   AF-A0A2E5FWM3-F1
#
_cell.length_a   1.000
_cell.length_b   1.000
_cell.length_c   1.000
_cell.angle_alpha   90.00
_cell.angle_beta   90.00
_cell.angle_gamma   90.00
#
_symmetry.space_group_name_H-M   'P 1'
#
loop_
_entity.id
_entity.type
_entity.pdbx_description
1 polymer ?
#
loop_
_entity_poly.entity_id
_entity_poly.type
_entity_poly.pdbx_seq_one_letter_code
_entity_poly.pdbx_strand_id
1 'polypeptide(L)'
;MLGMRSLATASLVACALFLSGCSDDKNVDLGNDDKDNGNDSGQVVDGDNDGVVDDNDNCPMSANADQVDTDNDGDGDACDNDRDGDDVANGMDNCPLTPNTDQGDADGDGFGNLCDESPAGDDRDGDGIANGNDNCPLIPNRNQRDSDGDGVGDLCDRFPGATDGDDDGVADGTDNCPRVSNPGQSDDDGDGVGDACDANNDESDGDDDGVRDGQDNCPTVANPNQTDADSDGVGDACDGSPNGDPDDLDDDGTNNDADNCPIVANPDQTDADGDGFGDVCDETPQGGDQDGDNIPAVNDNCPMTANPNQADSDQDGIGDACDDSPNGNNDPTDMDGDNVADGNDNCPMAANPDQQDSDNDGLGDACDATPDGNGVDPNGDNDGDGTPNGQDNCPMTANADQADIDGDGMGDVCDADDDGDGVADGNDNCQLVANSDQADSDSDGTGDACDPTPNGSNPDMDTDGDGVTNMMDNCPMDANPNQTDSDNDGIGDVCDNQPGDGSGDQDGDNVNNGDDNCPRVANPDQIDTDSDGFGDVCDPTPNGGMDTDNDGIADNNDNCPMTANPSQADMDGDGIGDVCDNNNDDPDGDGVIGGNDNCPMTANPNQTDTDGDGMGDACDGTPNGGGDMNTDDDGDGVDNGVDNCPMTANPDQMDTDSDGIGDACDDDIDGDDVNNGNDNCPMTANNDQADTDGDGTGDVCDTDDDGDGVTDGNDNCPVNANPDQMDSDNDGVGDVCDDDPNNDMGDNDNDGVTNGNDNCPNVANPNQTDTDSDGQGDACDPDNDGDGVLDDGDNSGSPDDNRCMDGETSNCDDNCPTTPNADQRDTDGDGVGDACDGNQQIACGGNSAFQPIIEPNATVDFDGGGLIGLSGLEDRNNLIDDNLDNAAELTIGANLAGPVNTTVTDTARDYSGSGTRVAFIIGKQGGLLDVGLLDNISLVLLNDGNVVDGNGSGNLLALRLLSTDGDRMAVTTRTNETFDAVRLRFGGVLQALTRYDLYSACVAPAIDTN
;
A
#
# COMPACT_ATOMS: atom_id res chain seq x y z
N MET A 1 56.34 -52.67 34.50
CA MET A 1 57.69 -53.27 34.57
C MET A 1 58.71 -52.13 34.43
N LEU A 2 59.88 -52.26 35.08
CA LEU A 2 61.21 -51.73 34.67
C LEU A 2 61.25 -50.44 33.79
N GLY A 3 61.93 -49.34 34.16
CA GLY A 3 62.84 -49.16 35.30
C GLY A 3 63.72 -47.89 35.31
N MET A 4 64.67 -47.89 36.28
CA MET A 4 65.99 -47.19 36.37
C MET A 4 66.22 -45.93 35.50
N ARG A 5 66.57 -44.72 36.00
CA ARG A 5 67.78 -44.35 36.80
C ARG A 5 67.69 -42.92 37.43
N SER A 6 68.14 -42.79 38.71
CA SER A 6 68.78 -41.64 39.44
C SER A 6 68.14 -40.22 39.41
N LEU A 7 68.06 -39.40 40.47
CA LEU A 7 68.74 -39.29 41.79
C LEU A 7 67.97 -38.27 42.67
N ALA A 8 67.74 -38.58 43.96
CA ALA A 8 67.68 -37.71 45.17
C ALA A 8 66.79 -36.43 45.20
N THR A 9 66.11 -36.01 46.27
CA THR A 9 65.87 -36.46 47.65
C THR A 9 64.83 -35.51 48.30
N ALA A 10 63.99 -36.07 49.17
CA ALA A 10 63.54 -35.55 50.48
C ALA A 10 62.51 -34.40 50.63
N SER A 11 61.42 -34.79 51.32
CA SER A 11 60.89 -34.22 52.59
C SER A 11 59.98 -32.98 52.63
N LEU A 12 58.76 -33.26 53.13
CA LEU A 12 58.04 -32.62 54.24
C LEU A 12 57.43 -31.20 54.07
N VAL A 13 56.08 -31.19 54.15
CA VAL A 13 55.23 -30.60 55.22
C VAL A 13 54.99 -29.06 55.26
N ALA A 14 53.68 -28.75 55.15
CA ALA A 14 52.86 -27.78 55.91
C ALA A 14 52.87 -26.26 55.60
N CYS A 15 51.65 -25.77 55.28
CA CYS A 15 50.75 -24.93 56.11
C CYS A 15 51.18 -23.50 56.51
N ALA A 16 50.14 -22.64 56.64
CA ALA A 16 50.05 -21.43 57.49
C ALA A 16 50.53 -20.11 56.86
N LEU A 17 49.97 -18.91 57.11
CA LEU A 17 48.84 -18.38 57.90
C LEU A 17 48.76 -16.86 57.56
N PHE A 18 47.54 -16.29 57.47
CA PHE A 18 47.04 -14.95 57.89
C PHE A 18 47.88 -13.65 57.80
N LEU A 19 47.12 -12.54 57.62
CA LEU A 19 47.35 -11.08 57.89
C LEU A 19 47.55 -10.28 56.59
N SER A 20 47.03 -9.07 56.38
CA SER A 20 46.31 -8.08 57.21
C SER A 20 45.99 -6.87 56.31
N GLY A 21 44.89 -6.16 56.59
CA GLY A 21 44.53 -4.94 55.87
C GLY A 21 45.16 -3.63 56.40
N CYS A 22 44.60 -2.55 55.85
CA CYS A 22 44.52 -1.16 56.33
C CYS A 22 45.58 -0.12 55.88
N SER A 23 45.01 1.00 55.36
CA SER A 23 45.31 2.42 55.67
C SER A 23 46.45 3.13 54.90
N ASP A 24 46.40 4.41 54.48
CA ASP A 24 45.72 5.61 55.02
C ASP A 24 45.72 6.81 54.02
N ASP A 25 44.64 7.61 54.08
CA ASP A 25 44.52 9.08 54.26
C ASP A 25 45.48 10.14 53.61
N LYS A 26 44.84 11.10 52.91
CA LYS A 26 44.87 12.59 53.03
C LYS A 26 46.17 13.41 52.82
N ASN A 27 46.07 14.52 52.05
CA ASN A 27 45.84 15.91 52.53
C ASN A 27 46.34 17.02 51.52
N VAL A 28 45.40 17.85 51.00
CA VAL A 28 45.42 19.34 50.94
C VAL A 28 46.43 20.13 50.06
N ASP A 29 45.87 20.81 49.05
CA ASP A 29 45.95 22.25 48.66
C ASP A 29 47.31 22.91 48.25
N LEU A 30 47.39 23.39 47.00
CA LEU A 30 47.42 24.83 46.61
C LEU A 30 47.84 25.05 45.13
N GLY A 31 46.90 25.53 44.29
CA GLY A 31 47.10 26.63 43.33
C GLY A 31 47.57 26.37 41.88
N ASN A 32 46.61 26.47 40.94
CA ASN A 32 46.62 27.05 39.56
C ASN A 32 47.93 27.62 38.99
N ASP A 33 48.32 27.29 37.74
CA ASP A 33 47.71 27.70 36.45
C ASP A 33 48.65 27.34 35.27
N ASP A 34 48.19 26.45 34.39
CA ASP A 34 47.95 26.65 32.94
C ASP A 34 49.12 26.95 31.96
N LYS A 35 49.51 25.96 31.13
CA LYS A 35 49.03 25.75 29.73
C LYS A 35 49.79 24.60 29.05
N ASP A 36 48.98 23.67 28.54
CA ASP A 36 49.22 22.23 28.46
C ASP A 36 49.93 21.73 27.20
N ASN A 37 50.68 20.66 27.42
CA ASN A 37 51.56 20.00 26.46
C ASN A 37 51.50 18.49 26.76
N GLY A 38 50.86 17.73 25.86
CA GLY A 38 50.94 16.27 25.78
C GLY A 38 49.71 15.50 26.29
N ASN A 39 48.86 15.04 25.37
CA ASN A 39 48.05 13.85 25.58
C ASN A 39 48.51 12.76 24.59
N ASP A 40 49.11 11.73 25.13
CA ASP A 40 49.45 10.44 24.52
C ASP A 40 48.61 9.43 25.31
N SER A 41 47.44 9.06 24.78
CA SER A 41 46.47 8.19 25.43
C SER A 41 46.02 7.07 24.47
N GLY A 42 46.67 5.92 24.63
CA GLY A 42 46.10 4.57 24.51
C GLY A 42 45.58 4.14 23.14
N GLN A 43 46.46 3.64 22.26
CA GLN A 43 46.01 2.75 21.18
C GLN A 43 45.40 1.48 21.81
N VAL A 44 44.14 1.21 21.47
CA VAL A 44 43.47 -0.08 21.67
C VAL A 44 44.10 -1.05 20.67
N VAL A 45 44.54 -2.22 21.13
CA VAL A 45 45.22 -3.23 20.31
C VAL A 45 44.26 -4.41 20.17
N ASP A 46 43.99 -4.78 18.93
CA ASP A 46 43.36 -6.03 18.50
C ASP A 46 44.49 -6.79 17.78
N GLY A 47 44.94 -7.89 18.40
CA GLY A 47 46.20 -8.56 18.12
C GLY A 47 46.14 -9.51 16.93
N ASP A 48 44.96 -10.06 16.63
CA ASP A 48 44.72 -11.01 15.56
C ASP A 48 43.64 -10.58 14.56
N ASN A 49 43.09 -9.37 14.73
CA ASN A 49 42.13 -8.70 13.86
C ASN A 49 40.82 -9.46 13.71
N ASP A 50 40.28 -10.00 14.80
CA ASP A 50 38.99 -10.70 14.79
C ASP A 50 37.81 -9.81 15.21
N GLY A 51 38.08 -8.54 15.53
CA GLY A 51 37.07 -7.57 15.94
C GLY A 51 36.87 -7.48 17.45
N VAL A 52 37.56 -8.32 18.24
CA VAL A 52 37.55 -8.30 19.70
C VAL A 52 38.87 -7.72 20.22
N VAL A 53 38.78 -6.74 21.12
CA VAL A 53 39.98 -6.10 21.68
C VAL A 53 40.71 -7.05 22.62
N ASP A 54 42.05 -7.08 22.61
CA ASP A 54 42.91 -8.03 23.37
C ASP A 54 42.53 -8.20 24.87
N ASP A 55 41.97 -7.15 25.50
CA ASP A 55 41.59 -7.17 26.92
C ASP A 55 40.25 -7.90 27.18
N ASN A 56 39.43 -8.10 26.14
CA ASN A 56 38.13 -8.79 26.17
C ASN A 56 38.10 -10.06 25.31
N ASP A 57 39.19 -10.36 24.62
CA ASP A 57 39.33 -11.52 23.76
C ASP A 57 39.77 -12.76 24.56
N ASN A 58 39.00 -13.85 24.50
CA ASN A 58 39.32 -15.12 25.13
C ASN A 58 40.32 -15.96 24.31
N CYS A 59 40.70 -15.51 23.11
CA CYS A 59 41.88 -15.96 22.38
C CYS A 59 42.65 -14.79 21.68
N PRO A 60 43.36 -13.90 22.43
CA PRO A 60 44.01 -12.65 21.95
C PRO A 60 45.05 -12.72 20.82
N MET A 61 45.29 -13.90 20.26
CA MET A 61 46.32 -14.22 19.26
C MET A 61 45.81 -15.25 18.24
N SER A 62 44.54 -15.67 18.32
CA SER A 62 43.91 -16.67 17.48
C SER A 62 42.46 -16.29 17.21
N ALA A 63 42.28 -15.53 16.13
CA ALA A 63 41.01 -14.95 15.72
C ALA A 63 39.81 -15.89 15.92
N ASN A 64 38.88 -15.46 16.75
CA ASN A 64 37.62 -16.11 17.10
C ASN A 64 36.58 -15.06 17.50
N ALA A 65 36.05 -14.34 16.50
CA ALA A 65 35.06 -13.29 16.69
C ALA A 65 33.82 -13.72 17.51
N ASP A 66 33.48 -15.01 17.51
CA ASP A 66 32.36 -15.60 18.25
C ASP A 66 32.61 -15.80 19.74
N GLN A 67 33.88 -15.77 20.17
CA GLN A 67 34.33 -15.91 21.55
C GLN A 67 33.75 -17.16 22.24
N VAL A 68 33.49 -18.24 21.48
CA VAL A 68 32.92 -19.49 22.02
C VAL A 68 33.90 -20.14 22.99
N ASP A 69 33.39 -20.54 24.17
CA ASP A 69 34.12 -21.18 25.26
C ASP A 69 33.24 -22.31 25.82
N THR A 70 33.46 -23.52 25.32
CA THR A 70 32.58 -24.68 25.54
C THR A 70 32.57 -25.15 27.00
N ASP A 71 33.68 -25.04 27.73
CA ASP A 71 33.78 -25.47 29.14
C ASP A 71 33.75 -24.30 30.16
N ASN A 72 33.70 -23.06 29.66
CA ASN A 72 33.66 -21.81 30.40
C ASN A 72 34.88 -21.61 31.32
N ASP A 73 36.07 -22.05 30.91
CA ASP A 73 37.30 -21.88 31.67
C ASP A 73 38.01 -20.54 31.43
N GLY A 74 37.58 -19.81 30.40
CA GLY A 74 38.05 -18.49 30.00
C GLY A 74 39.05 -18.47 28.84
N ASP A 75 39.51 -19.63 28.35
CA ASP A 75 40.20 -19.76 27.06
C ASP A 75 39.15 -20.14 25.98
N GLY A 76 39.07 -19.41 24.88
CA GLY A 76 38.11 -19.74 23.81
C GLY A 76 38.46 -21.03 23.06
N ASP A 77 37.48 -21.67 22.44
CA ASP A 77 37.63 -22.94 21.73
C ASP A 77 38.74 -22.91 20.66
N ALA A 78 39.02 -21.74 20.09
CA ALA A 78 40.06 -21.52 19.08
C ALA A 78 41.50 -21.64 19.64
N CYS A 79 41.70 -21.41 20.93
CA CYS A 79 43.00 -21.45 21.59
C CYS A 79 43.08 -22.42 22.78
N ASP A 80 41.94 -23.00 23.17
CA ASP A 80 41.90 -24.03 24.19
C ASP A 80 42.38 -25.40 23.67
N ASN A 81 43.20 -26.05 24.49
CA ASN A 81 43.75 -27.37 24.22
C ASN A 81 42.84 -28.50 24.71
N ASP A 82 41.76 -28.20 25.44
CA ASP A 82 40.85 -29.14 26.09
C ASP A 82 39.40 -28.61 26.11
N ARG A 83 38.81 -28.39 24.92
CA ARG A 83 37.62 -27.55 24.70
C ARG A 83 36.41 -27.87 25.56
N ASP A 84 36.24 -29.13 25.97
CA ASP A 84 35.09 -29.54 26.77
C ASP A 84 35.41 -29.79 28.25
N GLY A 85 36.64 -29.49 28.67
CA GLY A 85 37.07 -29.55 30.06
C GLY A 85 37.05 -30.94 30.67
N ASP A 86 37.13 -32.00 29.85
CA ASP A 86 37.04 -33.38 30.30
C ASP A 86 38.38 -34.02 30.72
N ASP A 87 39.47 -33.24 30.75
CA ASP A 87 40.86 -33.65 30.99
C ASP A 87 41.47 -34.51 29.85
N VAL A 88 40.87 -34.55 28.64
CA VAL A 88 41.39 -35.22 27.44
C VAL A 88 41.62 -34.22 26.30
N ALA A 89 42.87 -33.77 26.18
CA ALA A 89 43.25 -32.81 25.13
C ALA A 89 42.73 -33.16 23.72
N ASN A 90 42.15 -32.17 23.03
CA ASN A 90 41.42 -32.25 21.75
C ASN A 90 41.97 -33.26 20.72
N GLY A 91 43.29 -33.33 20.53
CA GLY A 91 43.92 -34.21 19.55
C GLY A 91 43.99 -35.70 19.95
N MET A 92 43.60 -36.04 21.17
CA MET A 92 43.46 -37.40 21.70
C MET A 92 42.03 -37.71 22.11
N ASP A 93 41.14 -36.76 21.90
CA ASP A 93 39.74 -36.82 22.24
C ASP A 93 38.92 -37.27 21.02
N ASN A 94 38.14 -38.33 21.17
CA ASN A 94 37.19 -38.79 20.16
C ASN A 94 35.79 -38.17 20.28
N CYS A 95 35.56 -37.27 21.25
CA CYS A 95 34.46 -36.31 21.28
C CYS A 95 34.91 -34.89 21.75
N PRO A 96 35.71 -34.14 20.95
CA PRO A 96 36.40 -32.91 21.35
C PRO A 96 35.57 -31.70 21.80
N LEU A 97 34.25 -31.84 21.93
CA LEU A 97 33.28 -30.82 22.33
C LEU A 97 32.22 -31.42 23.27
N THR A 98 32.38 -32.66 23.74
CA THR A 98 31.38 -33.38 24.54
C THR A 98 32.07 -34.28 25.55
N PRO A 99 32.02 -33.93 26.86
CA PRO A 99 32.88 -34.54 27.86
C PRO A 99 32.76 -36.06 27.92
N ASN A 100 33.84 -36.77 27.56
CA ASN A 100 33.88 -38.22 27.45
C ASN A 100 35.22 -38.83 27.90
N THR A 101 35.63 -38.55 29.14
CA THR A 101 36.84 -39.08 29.82
C THR A 101 37.18 -40.57 29.63
N ASP A 102 36.22 -41.42 29.25
CA ASP A 102 36.42 -42.85 29.00
C ASP A 102 36.85 -43.21 27.57
N GLN A 103 36.73 -42.26 26.63
CA GLN A 103 37.16 -42.35 25.23
C GLN A 103 36.66 -43.64 24.57
N GLY A 104 35.49 -44.10 24.98
CA GLY A 104 34.93 -45.35 24.51
C GLY A 104 34.57 -45.21 23.04
N ASP A 105 35.06 -46.12 22.20
CA ASP A 105 34.79 -46.20 20.76
C ASP A 105 34.48 -47.67 20.47
N ALA A 106 33.19 -48.01 20.43
CA ALA A 106 32.73 -49.39 20.44
C ALA A 106 32.88 -50.09 19.08
N ASP A 107 32.80 -49.33 18.00
CA ASP A 107 32.86 -49.84 16.63
C ASP A 107 34.22 -49.58 15.95
N GLY A 108 35.04 -48.71 16.53
CA GLY A 108 36.45 -48.49 16.22
C GLY A 108 36.68 -47.50 15.08
N ASP A 109 35.73 -46.61 14.82
CA ASP A 109 35.76 -45.69 13.69
C ASP A 109 36.52 -44.37 14.00
N GLY A 110 36.78 -44.10 15.28
CA GLY A 110 37.50 -42.94 15.75
C GLY A 110 36.62 -41.86 16.39
N PHE A 111 35.30 -42.04 16.43
CA PHE A 111 34.36 -41.21 17.21
C PHE A 111 34.00 -41.91 18.53
N GLY A 112 33.76 -41.12 19.58
CA GLY A 112 33.42 -41.66 20.90
C GLY A 112 31.94 -42.00 20.99
N ASN A 113 31.58 -43.06 21.73
CA ASN A 113 30.21 -43.55 21.91
C ASN A 113 29.19 -42.49 22.40
N LEU A 114 29.66 -41.37 22.94
CA LEU A 114 28.79 -40.28 23.43
C LEU A 114 28.48 -39.24 22.33
N CYS A 115 29.27 -39.20 21.25
CA CYS A 115 29.09 -38.34 20.09
C CYS A 115 28.99 -39.14 18.77
N ASP A 116 28.87 -40.47 18.85
CA ASP A 116 28.68 -41.39 17.73
C ASP A 116 27.20 -41.80 17.64
N GLU A 117 26.55 -41.42 16.54
CA GLU A 117 25.12 -41.58 16.32
C GLU A 117 24.71 -42.98 15.82
N SER A 118 25.61 -44.00 15.73
CA SER A 118 25.21 -45.32 15.17
C SER A 118 26.02 -46.60 15.59
N PRO A 119 25.61 -47.35 16.64
CA PRO A 119 26.24 -48.64 17.00
C PRO A 119 25.50 -49.92 16.51
N ALA A 120 26.17 -50.86 15.80
CA ALA A 120 25.57 -52.08 15.21
C ALA A 120 25.71 -53.41 16.01
N GLY A 121 24.66 -54.26 16.09
CA GLY A 121 24.78 -55.66 16.58
C GLY A 121 23.56 -56.57 16.91
N ASP A 122 22.29 -56.24 16.68
CA ASP A 122 21.13 -57.08 17.07
C ASP A 122 20.64 -58.04 15.92
N ASP A 123 20.18 -59.27 16.20
CA ASP A 123 19.40 -60.20 15.30
C ASP A 123 18.10 -60.54 16.05
N ARG A 124 17.04 -59.75 15.83
CA ARG A 124 15.86 -59.69 16.70
C ARG A 124 14.84 -60.78 16.40
N ASP A 125 14.71 -61.22 15.16
CA ASP A 125 13.66 -62.15 14.75
C ASP A 125 14.14 -63.63 14.71
N GLY A 126 15.45 -63.85 14.82
CA GLY A 126 16.08 -65.15 14.98
C GLY A 126 16.05 -66.01 13.72
N ASP A 127 15.91 -65.40 12.55
CA ASP A 127 15.98 -66.09 11.28
C ASP A 127 17.44 -66.46 10.91
N GLY A 128 18.41 -65.79 11.53
CA GLY A 128 19.85 -66.04 11.39
C GLY A 128 20.57 -65.05 10.49
N ILE A 129 19.94 -63.93 10.13
CA ILE A 129 20.52 -62.73 9.55
C ILE A 129 20.53 -61.63 10.62
N ALA A 130 21.60 -60.83 10.72
CA ALA A 130 21.68 -59.76 11.74
C ALA A 130 20.90 -58.53 11.26
N ASN A 131 20.19 -57.82 12.14
CA ASN A 131 19.26 -56.72 11.81
C ASN A 131 19.81 -55.71 10.82
N GLY A 132 21.07 -55.27 10.97
CA GLY A 132 21.68 -54.30 10.04
C GLY A 132 21.97 -54.87 8.64
N ASN A 133 21.75 -56.16 8.43
CA ASN A 133 21.84 -56.86 7.15
C ASN A 133 20.57 -57.68 6.87
N ASP A 134 19.52 -57.48 7.67
CA ASP A 134 18.26 -58.20 7.60
C ASP A 134 17.23 -57.26 7.00
N ASN A 135 16.79 -57.52 5.78
CA ASN A 135 15.78 -56.68 5.14
C ASN A 135 14.37 -56.88 5.69
N CYS A 136 14.17 -57.76 6.68
CA CYS A 136 12.98 -57.77 7.53
C CYS A 136 13.35 -58.00 9.01
N PRO A 137 13.95 -57.02 9.72
CA PRO A 137 14.57 -57.22 11.05
C PRO A 137 13.66 -57.77 12.16
N LEU A 138 12.34 -57.80 11.94
CA LEU A 138 11.31 -58.24 12.88
C LEU A 138 10.47 -59.43 12.36
N ILE A 139 10.62 -59.84 11.09
CA ILE A 139 9.78 -60.85 10.42
C ILE A 139 10.67 -61.90 9.73
N PRO A 140 10.75 -63.14 10.26
CA PRO A 140 11.73 -64.13 9.81
C PRO A 140 11.66 -64.48 8.32
N ASN A 141 12.63 -63.99 7.55
CA ASN A 141 12.66 -64.09 6.09
C ASN A 141 14.04 -64.59 5.57
N ARG A 142 14.52 -65.73 6.07
CA ARG A 142 15.83 -66.35 5.78
C ARG A 142 16.40 -66.31 4.35
N ASN A 143 15.56 -66.13 3.35
CA ASN A 143 15.94 -66.03 1.94
C ASN A 143 16.19 -64.60 1.46
N GLN A 144 15.91 -63.59 2.30
CA GLN A 144 16.16 -62.16 2.09
C GLN A 144 15.75 -61.75 0.67
N ARG A 145 14.56 -62.22 0.25
CA ARG A 145 14.07 -61.91 -1.09
C ARG A 145 13.43 -60.53 -0.99
N ASP A 146 13.86 -59.70 -1.90
CA ASP A 146 13.58 -58.30 -2.08
C ASP A 146 13.55 -58.17 -3.60
N SER A 147 12.33 -57.96 -4.12
CA SER A 147 11.98 -58.23 -5.52
C SER A 147 12.18 -57.01 -6.41
N ASP A 148 12.16 -55.84 -5.81
CA ASP A 148 12.27 -54.48 -6.33
C ASP A 148 13.63 -53.84 -5.97
N GLY A 149 14.27 -54.29 -4.89
CA GLY A 149 15.66 -54.00 -4.55
C GLY A 149 15.85 -52.79 -3.63
N ASP A 150 14.80 -52.35 -2.93
CA ASP A 150 14.82 -51.19 -2.02
C ASP A 150 15.51 -51.48 -0.68
N GLY A 151 15.78 -52.75 -0.38
CA GLY A 151 16.40 -53.15 0.88
C GLY A 151 15.39 -53.50 1.98
N VAL A 152 14.08 -53.50 1.71
CA VAL A 152 13.02 -54.11 2.50
C VAL A 152 12.64 -55.46 1.87
N GLY A 153 12.46 -56.50 2.68
CA GLY A 153 12.21 -57.84 2.14
C GLY A 153 10.73 -58.08 1.82
N ASP A 154 10.42 -58.79 0.74
CA ASP A 154 9.06 -59.14 0.24
C ASP A 154 8.04 -59.58 1.33
N LEU A 155 8.51 -60.06 2.48
CA LEU A 155 7.67 -60.59 3.57
C LEU A 155 7.28 -59.55 4.63
N CYS A 156 7.95 -58.41 4.68
CA CYS A 156 7.66 -57.26 5.54
C CYS A 156 7.41 -55.98 4.73
N ASP A 157 7.79 -55.99 3.47
CA ASP A 157 7.45 -55.01 2.46
C ASP A 157 5.92 -55.02 2.18
N ARG A 158 5.35 -53.81 2.17
CA ARG A 158 3.92 -53.52 2.00
C ARG A 158 3.50 -53.60 0.53
N PHE A 159 4.43 -53.41 -0.42
CA PHE A 159 4.22 -53.40 -1.87
C PHE A 159 5.18 -54.32 -2.66
N PRO A 160 5.20 -55.64 -2.37
CA PRO A 160 6.17 -56.55 -2.95
C PRO A 160 6.17 -56.57 -4.48
N GLY A 161 7.23 -55.98 -5.07
CA GLY A 161 7.46 -55.84 -6.50
C GLY A 161 7.46 -54.41 -7.05
N ALA A 162 7.41 -53.39 -6.20
CA ALA A 162 7.63 -51.98 -6.49
C ALA A 162 8.35 -51.36 -5.28
N THR A 163 9.40 -50.56 -5.52
CA THR A 163 10.10 -49.85 -4.44
C THR A 163 9.15 -48.81 -3.83
N ASP A 164 9.15 -48.68 -2.50
CA ASP A 164 8.46 -47.65 -1.69
C ASP A 164 9.53 -47.09 -0.74
N GLY A 165 10.21 -46.04 -1.19
CA GLY A 165 11.49 -45.60 -0.68
C GLY A 165 11.43 -44.87 0.66
N ASP A 166 10.23 -44.47 1.10
CA ASP A 166 10.00 -43.71 2.33
C ASP A 166 8.94 -44.30 3.28
N ASP A 167 8.37 -45.46 2.94
CA ASP A 167 7.42 -46.25 3.73
C ASP A 167 6.07 -45.56 4.00
N ASP A 168 5.63 -44.65 3.13
CA ASP A 168 4.43 -43.83 3.35
C ASP A 168 3.11 -44.53 2.97
N GLY A 169 3.17 -45.56 2.12
CA GLY A 169 1.99 -46.23 1.59
C GLY A 169 1.74 -46.07 0.09
N VAL A 170 2.62 -45.39 -0.65
CA VAL A 170 2.63 -45.18 -2.10
C VAL A 170 3.92 -45.80 -2.66
N ALA A 171 3.94 -46.22 -3.94
CA ALA A 171 5.11 -46.87 -4.53
C ALA A 171 5.87 -45.88 -5.42
N ASP A 172 7.21 -45.84 -5.37
CA ASP A 172 8.13 -44.92 -6.04
C ASP A 172 7.80 -44.59 -7.51
N GLY A 173 7.22 -45.55 -8.25
CA GLY A 173 6.86 -45.35 -9.65
C GLY A 173 5.58 -44.53 -9.88
N THR A 174 4.88 -44.21 -8.81
CA THR A 174 3.61 -43.46 -8.73
C THR A 174 3.60 -42.50 -7.55
N ASP A 175 4.72 -42.41 -6.85
CA ASP A 175 4.93 -41.57 -5.70
C ASP A 175 5.60 -40.30 -6.22
N ASN A 176 4.96 -39.15 -6.09
CA ASN A 176 5.55 -37.86 -6.45
C ASN A 176 6.58 -37.40 -5.40
N CYS A 177 6.70 -38.11 -4.27
CA CYS A 177 7.82 -38.02 -3.34
C CYS A 177 8.42 -39.36 -2.92
N PRO A 178 9.11 -40.09 -3.82
CA PRO A 178 9.61 -41.45 -3.56
C PRO A 178 10.59 -41.64 -2.39
N ARG A 179 10.93 -40.56 -1.67
CA ARG A 179 11.92 -40.53 -0.60
C ARG A 179 11.49 -39.67 0.61
N VAL A 180 10.32 -39.04 0.59
CA VAL A 180 9.78 -38.25 1.71
C VAL A 180 8.28 -38.48 1.87
N SER A 181 7.92 -39.05 3.03
CA SER A 181 6.61 -39.62 3.25
C SER A 181 5.47 -38.62 3.05
N ASN A 182 4.68 -38.81 1.98
CA ASN A 182 3.52 -37.98 1.63
C ASN A 182 2.31 -38.84 1.20
N PRO A 183 1.67 -39.57 2.13
CA PRO A 183 0.62 -40.53 1.77
C PRO A 183 -0.60 -39.93 1.05
N GLY A 184 -0.72 -38.61 1.05
CA GLY A 184 -1.75 -37.82 0.36
C GLY A 184 -1.43 -37.49 -1.10
N GLN A 185 -0.15 -37.50 -1.52
CA GLN A 185 0.30 -37.21 -2.89
C GLN A 185 -0.19 -35.86 -3.44
N SER A 186 -0.25 -34.85 -2.58
CA SER A 186 -0.49 -33.46 -2.99
C SER A 186 0.68 -32.97 -3.87
N ASP A 187 0.37 -32.10 -4.83
CA ASP A 187 1.19 -31.67 -5.98
C ASP A 187 0.57 -30.37 -6.51
N ASP A 188 0.65 -29.32 -5.71
CA ASP A 188 -0.19 -28.12 -5.90
C ASP A 188 0.23 -27.31 -7.16
N ASP A 189 1.49 -27.37 -7.58
CA ASP A 189 1.99 -26.76 -8.82
C ASP A 189 1.89 -27.68 -10.07
N GLY A 190 1.53 -28.96 -9.86
CA GLY A 190 1.30 -29.94 -10.91
C GLY A 190 2.55 -30.38 -11.69
N ASP A 191 3.75 -30.10 -11.18
CA ASP A 191 5.02 -30.38 -11.86
C ASP A 191 5.40 -31.88 -11.83
N GLY A 192 4.74 -32.66 -10.95
CA GLY A 192 4.92 -34.09 -10.77
C GLY A 192 5.87 -34.48 -9.62
N VAL A 193 6.31 -33.53 -8.80
CA VAL A 193 7.00 -33.68 -7.50
C VAL A 193 6.02 -33.27 -6.40
N GLY A 194 5.91 -34.06 -5.32
CA GLY A 194 4.91 -33.77 -4.30
C GLY A 194 5.37 -32.76 -3.25
N ASP A 195 4.44 -32.01 -2.68
CA ASP A 195 4.71 -30.90 -1.75
C ASP A 195 5.65 -31.24 -0.57
N ALA A 196 5.65 -32.50 -0.12
CA ALA A 196 6.42 -32.91 1.06
C ALA A 196 7.92 -33.16 0.78
N CYS A 197 8.27 -33.43 -0.47
CA CYS A 197 9.65 -33.61 -0.94
C CYS A 197 10.07 -32.57 -1.97
N ASP A 198 9.10 -31.78 -2.40
CA ASP A 198 9.35 -30.61 -3.17
C ASP A 198 10.01 -29.59 -2.24
N ALA A 199 11.32 -29.43 -2.43
CA ALA A 199 12.10 -28.46 -1.70
C ALA A 199 11.80 -27.04 -2.17
N ASN A 200 11.00 -26.88 -3.22
CA ASN A 200 10.54 -25.61 -3.76
C ASN A 200 9.15 -25.23 -3.22
N ASN A 201 8.59 -25.96 -2.24
CA ASN A 201 7.41 -25.52 -1.54
C ASN A 201 7.79 -24.38 -0.57
N ASP A 202 7.78 -23.18 -1.16
CA ASP A 202 8.20 -21.85 -0.73
C ASP A 202 9.70 -21.51 -0.91
N GLU A 203 10.21 -21.74 -2.13
CA GLU A 203 11.43 -21.10 -2.65
C GLU A 203 11.15 -20.47 -4.02
N SER A 204 10.21 -19.55 -4.12
CA SER A 204 10.31 -18.58 -5.20
C SER A 204 11.55 -17.72 -4.94
N ASP A 205 12.44 -17.74 -5.93
CA ASP A 205 13.50 -16.78 -6.23
C ASP A 205 12.98 -16.19 -7.53
N GLY A 206 12.02 -15.27 -7.40
CA GLY A 206 11.11 -14.85 -8.48
C GLY A 206 11.85 -14.28 -9.69
N ASP A 207 13.13 -13.93 -9.51
CA ASP A 207 14.00 -13.30 -10.49
C ASP A 207 15.30 -14.07 -10.81
N ASP A 208 15.48 -15.27 -10.24
CA ASP A 208 16.59 -16.21 -10.47
C ASP A 208 17.99 -15.65 -10.10
N ASP A 209 18.11 -14.84 -9.05
CA ASP A 209 19.35 -14.16 -8.66
C ASP A 209 20.23 -14.95 -7.65
N GLY A 210 19.66 -15.97 -7.02
CA GLY A 210 20.29 -16.84 -6.03
C GLY A 210 20.12 -16.43 -4.57
N VAL A 211 19.27 -15.44 -4.31
CA VAL A 211 18.59 -15.13 -3.05
C VAL A 211 17.17 -15.72 -3.16
N ARG A 212 16.32 -15.63 -2.14
CA ARG A 212 15.00 -16.31 -2.13
C ARG A 212 13.99 -15.31 -1.63
N ASP A 213 12.81 -15.19 -2.22
CA ASP A 213 11.83 -14.11 -2.00
C ASP A 213 11.64 -13.71 -0.53
N GLY A 214 11.51 -14.69 0.39
CA GLY A 214 11.36 -14.40 1.83
C GLY A 214 12.63 -13.86 2.54
N GLN A 215 13.74 -13.73 1.83
CA GLN A 215 15.03 -13.19 2.22
C GLN A 215 15.58 -12.23 1.16
N ASP A 216 14.77 -11.97 0.14
CA ASP A 216 15.11 -11.15 -1.01
C ASP A 216 14.47 -9.78 -0.83
N ASN A 217 15.29 -8.75 -0.72
CA ASN A 217 14.78 -7.38 -0.70
C ASN A 217 14.38 -6.90 -2.10
N CYS A 218 14.55 -7.72 -3.15
CA CYS A 218 13.95 -7.55 -4.47
C CYS A 218 13.43 -8.88 -5.04
N PRO A 219 12.33 -9.45 -4.50
CA PRO A 219 11.84 -10.78 -4.90
C PRO A 219 11.53 -10.98 -6.40
N THR A 220 11.50 -9.91 -7.18
CA THR A 220 11.16 -9.90 -8.61
C THR A 220 12.23 -9.25 -9.48
N VAL A 221 13.35 -8.75 -8.92
CA VAL A 221 14.44 -8.11 -9.69
C VAL A 221 15.83 -8.50 -9.19
N ALA A 222 16.54 -9.25 -10.03
CA ALA A 222 17.72 -9.98 -9.62
C ALA A 222 18.86 -9.13 -9.03
N ASN A 223 19.08 -9.23 -7.72
CA ASN A 223 20.06 -8.45 -6.96
C ASN A 223 20.89 -9.29 -5.95
N PRO A 224 21.81 -10.16 -6.42
CA PRO A 224 22.39 -11.23 -5.58
C PRO A 224 23.25 -10.76 -4.40
N ASN A 225 23.50 -9.45 -4.32
CA ASN A 225 24.27 -8.80 -3.27
C ASN A 225 23.40 -8.17 -2.18
N GLN A 226 22.08 -8.08 -2.39
CA GLN A 226 21.09 -7.56 -1.43
C GLN A 226 21.52 -6.21 -0.86
N THR A 227 21.95 -5.32 -1.76
CA THR A 227 22.30 -3.95 -1.37
C THR A 227 21.03 -3.16 -1.20
N ASP A 228 21.03 -2.31 -0.18
CA ASP A 228 19.89 -1.53 0.32
C ASP A 228 20.54 -0.33 1.03
N ALA A 229 20.67 0.78 0.31
CA ALA A 229 21.57 1.87 0.67
C ALA A 229 20.97 2.85 1.71
N ASP A 230 19.64 2.99 1.73
CA ASP A 230 18.87 3.78 2.70
C ASP A 230 18.26 2.93 3.83
N SER A 231 18.30 1.60 3.72
CA SER A 231 17.90 0.64 4.76
C SER A 231 16.40 0.60 5.03
N ASP A 232 15.58 0.82 4.01
CA ASP A 232 14.12 0.78 4.06
C ASP A 232 13.54 -0.65 4.00
N GLY A 233 14.32 -1.60 3.49
CA GLY A 233 13.97 -3.02 3.36
C GLY A 233 13.68 -3.47 1.93
N VAL A 234 13.68 -2.56 0.95
CA VAL A 234 13.68 -2.81 -0.49
C VAL A 234 15.13 -2.74 -0.98
N GLY A 235 15.51 -3.55 -1.99
CA GLY A 235 16.88 -3.58 -2.47
C GLY A 235 17.14 -2.57 -3.58
N ASP A 236 18.36 -2.03 -3.66
CA ASP A 236 18.79 -1.02 -4.65
C ASP A 236 18.45 -1.35 -6.13
N ALA A 237 18.13 -2.61 -6.44
CA ALA A 237 17.83 -3.08 -7.79
C ALA A 237 16.34 -3.05 -8.17
N CYS A 238 15.45 -3.00 -7.17
CA CYS A 238 14.00 -2.89 -7.32
C CYS A 238 13.43 -1.69 -6.59
N ASP A 239 14.28 -0.99 -5.84
CA ASP A 239 14.00 0.28 -5.23
C ASP A 239 14.07 1.37 -6.29
N GLY A 240 12.95 2.07 -6.50
CA GLY A 240 12.84 3.21 -7.42
C GLY A 240 13.65 4.41 -6.96
N SER A 241 14.01 4.45 -5.68
CA SER A 241 14.85 5.46 -5.06
C SER A 241 15.89 4.84 -4.12
N PRO A 242 16.95 4.21 -4.67
CA PRO A 242 17.99 3.49 -3.90
C PRO A 242 18.81 4.32 -2.91
N ASN A 243 18.47 5.59 -2.70
CA ASN A 243 19.08 6.50 -1.74
C ASN A 243 18.01 7.41 -1.09
N GLY A 244 16.74 6.98 -1.10
CA GLY A 244 15.54 7.70 -0.70
C GLY A 244 15.43 7.83 0.82
N ASP A 245 14.37 8.48 1.28
CA ASP A 245 14.11 8.62 2.71
C ASP A 245 13.32 7.38 3.19
N PRO A 246 13.83 6.54 4.12
CA PRO A 246 13.16 5.30 4.55
C PRO A 246 11.79 5.50 5.24
N ASP A 247 11.33 6.75 5.39
CA ASP A 247 10.00 7.12 5.86
C ASP A 247 9.04 7.50 4.70
N ASP A 248 9.42 7.33 3.43
CA ASP A 248 8.71 7.67 2.16
C ASP A 248 9.06 6.63 1.07
N LEU A 249 8.29 5.54 0.99
CA LEU A 249 8.65 4.27 0.29
C LEU A 249 8.59 4.35 -1.24
N ASP A 250 7.81 5.27 -1.81
CA ASP A 250 7.70 5.48 -3.25
C ASP A 250 8.26 6.84 -3.70
N ASP A 251 8.87 7.58 -2.76
CA ASP A 251 9.64 8.79 -2.95
C ASP A 251 8.84 9.91 -3.68
N ASP A 252 7.52 9.87 -3.50
CA ASP A 252 6.57 10.80 -4.12
C ASP A 252 6.52 12.17 -3.39
N GLY A 253 7.18 12.23 -2.23
CA GLY A 253 7.26 13.39 -1.36
C GLY A 253 6.30 13.33 -0.17
N THR A 254 5.58 12.23 0.02
CA THR A 254 4.61 11.98 1.09
C THR A 254 5.04 10.80 1.94
N ASN A 255 5.37 11.05 3.20
CA ASN A 255 5.76 9.96 4.10
C ASN A 255 4.65 8.90 4.25
N ASN A 256 5.04 7.63 4.35
CA ASN A 256 4.18 6.43 4.41
C ASN A 256 2.98 6.50 5.38
N ASP A 257 3.11 7.25 6.47
CA ASP A 257 2.05 7.43 7.48
C ASP A 257 0.95 8.43 7.05
N ALA A 258 1.22 9.25 6.04
CA ALA A 258 0.37 10.29 5.47
C ALA A 258 0.01 10.01 4.00
N ASP A 259 0.54 8.93 3.45
CA ASP A 259 0.37 8.48 2.09
C ASP A 259 -0.86 7.55 1.97
N ASN A 260 -1.80 7.85 1.07
CA ASN A 260 -2.97 7.01 0.76
C ASN A 260 -2.72 6.00 -0.36
N CYS A 261 -1.53 5.99 -0.97
CA CYS A 261 -0.95 4.87 -1.71
C CYS A 261 0.55 4.67 -1.38
N PRO A 262 0.93 4.22 -0.15
CA PRO A 262 2.30 4.20 0.39
C PRO A 262 3.41 3.44 -0.36
N ILE A 263 3.11 2.87 -1.50
CA ILE A 263 4.01 2.06 -2.34
C ILE A 263 3.79 2.35 -3.84
N VAL A 264 2.93 3.31 -4.20
CA VAL A 264 2.60 3.70 -5.57
C VAL A 264 2.53 5.22 -5.62
N ALA A 265 3.61 5.83 -6.11
CA ALA A 265 3.80 7.27 -6.09
C ALA A 265 2.57 8.01 -6.62
N ASN A 266 1.87 8.67 -5.70
CA ASN A 266 0.74 9.52 -5.98
C ASN A 266 0.92 10.83 -5.22
N PRO A 267 1.84 11.71 -5.69
CA PRO A 267 2.21 12.94 -4.98
C PRO A 267 1.03 13.89 -4.70
N ASP A 268 -0.10 13.67 -5.36
CA ASP A 268 -1.34 14.43 -5.22
C ASP A 268 -2.36 13.82 -4.25
N GLN A 269 -2.16 12.58 -3.81
CA GLN A 269 -2.94 11.89 -2.79
C GLN A 269 -4.45 11.88 -3.10
N THR A 270 -4.79 11.81 -4.39
CA THR A 270 -6.18 11.87 -4.87
C THR A 270 -6.99 10.64 -4.43
N ASP A 271 -8.23 10.85 -3.97
CA ASP A 271 -9.15 9.84 -3.40
C ASP A 271 -10.59 10.32 -3.67
N ALA A 272 -11.14 9.91 -4.80
CA ALA A 272 -12.32 10.49 -5.47
C ALA A 272 -13.64 10.10 -4.80
N ASP A 273 -13.72 8.91 -4.22
CA ASP A 273 -14.87 8.48 -3.43
C ASP A 273 -14.68 8.72 -1.92
N GLY A 274 -13.46 9.07 -1.50
CA GLY A 274 -13.10 9.55 -0.17
C GLY A 274 -12.97 8.43 0.86
N ASP A 275 -12.66 7.21 0.42
CA ASP A 275 -12.66 6.01 1.24
C ASP A 275 -11.33 5.81 2.01
N GLY A 276 -10.29 6.58 1.66
CA GLY A 276 -8.98 6.59 2.28
C GLY A 276 -7.90 5.82 1.52
N PHE A 277 -8.24 5.20 0.38
CA PHE A 277 -7.27 4.70 -0.60
C PHE A 277 -7.15 5.73 -1.73
N GLY A 278 -5.93 5.95 -2.22
CA GLY A 278 -5.76 6.86 -3.35
C GLY A 278 -6.32 6.26 -4.64
N ASP A 279 -6.86 7.08 -5.53
CA ASP A 279 -7.53 6.70 -6.79
C ASP A 279 -6.69 5.75 -7.66
N VAL A 280 -5.36 5.91 -7.61
CA VAL A 280 -4.42 5.08 -8.37
C VAL A 280 -4.19 3.71 -7.76
N CYS A 281 -4.63 3.50 -6.52
CA CYS A 281 -4.58 2.23 -5.79
C CYS A 281 -5.95 1.77 -5.24
N ASP A 282 -7.07 2.37 -5.70
CA ASP A 282 -8.46 2.01 -5.35
C ASP A 282 -9.21 1.29 -6.51
N GLU A 283 -9.97 0.23 -6.18
CA GLU A 283 -10.72 -0.60 -7.12
C GLU A 283 -12.16 -0.11 -7.40
N THR A 284 -12.78 0.77 -6.58
CA THR A 284 -14.17 1.23 -6.80
C THR A 284 -14.45 2.75 -6.73
N PRO A 285 -13.86 3.57 -7.60
CA PRO A 285 -13.76 5.02 -7.36
C PRO A 285 -15.06 5.86 -7.52
N GLN A 286 -16.27 5.26 -7.66
CA GLN A 286 -17.53 5.98 -7.98
C GLN A 286 -18.88 5.55 -7.29
N GLY A 287 -18.92 4.63 -6.32
CA GLY A 287 -20.06 4.44 -5.37
C GLY A 287 -21.39 3.75 -5.83
N GLY A 288 -21.90 2.78 -5.06
CA GLY A 288 -23.05 1.88 -5.38
C GLY A 288 -24.52 2.31 -5.03
N ASP A 289 -25.48 1.35 -5.00
CA ASP A 289 -26.96 1.52 -4.78
C ASP A 289 -27.32 1.93 -3.32
N GLN A 290 -27.86 3.14 -3.15
CA GLN A 290 -27.96 3.82 -1.84
C GLN A 290 -29.21 3.50 -1.00
N ASP A 291 -30.28 2.94 -1.58
CA ASP A 291 -31.55 2.76 -0.83
C ASP A 291 -32.13 1.34 -0.86
N GLY A 292 -31.42 0.42 -1.52
CA GLY A 292 -31.64 -1.02 -1.45
C GLY A 292 -32.88 -1.49 -2.21
N ASP A 293 -33.21 -0.81 -3.30
CA ASP A 293 -34.32 -1.14 -4.18
C ASP A 293 -33.92 -1.85 -5.49
N ASN A 294 -32.61 -2.08 -5.65
CA ASN A 294 -31.90 -2.71 -6.78
C ASN A 294 -31.86 -1.85 -8.04
N ILE A 295 -31.80 -0.53 -7.88
CA ILE A 295 -31.53 0.45 -8.94
C ILE A 295 -30.39 1.35 -8.43
N PRO A 296 -29.20 1.35 -9.08
CA PRO A 296 -28.08 2.20 -8.66
C PRO A 296 -28.50 3.67 -8.55
N ALA A 297 -27.96 4.40 -7.57
CA ALA A 297 -28.42 5.75 -7.22
C ALA A 297 -28.44 6.73 -8.42
N VAL A 298 -27.58 6.51 -9.42
CA VAL A 298 -27.52 7.27 -10.69
C VAL A 298 -28.69 7.00 -11.64
N ASN A 299 -29.34 5.85 -11.53
CA ASN A 299 -30.48 5.40 -12.35
C ASN A 299 -31.79 5.32 -11.56
N ASP A 300 -31.77 5.69 -10.28
CA ASP A 300 -32.92 5.72 -9.40
C ASP A 300 -33.56 7.11 -9.41
N ASN A 301 -34.82 7.23 -9.85
CA ASN A 301 -35.56 8.49 -9.80
C ASN A 301 -36.08 8.85 -8.40
N CYS A 302 -35.81 8.02 -7.38
CA CYS A 302 -35.88 8.36 -5.97
C CYS A 302 -34.70 7.74 -5.18
N PRO A 303 -33.44 8.18 -5.38
CA PRO A 303 -32.19 7.51 -4.92
C PRO A 303 -32.05 7.22 -3.42
N MET A 304 -32.97 7.75 -2.60
CA MET A 304 -32.97 7.67 -1.14
C MET A 304 -34.32 7.18 -0.59
N THR A 305 -35.23 6.75 -1.47
CA THR A 305 -36.57 6.25 -1.11
C THR A 305 -37.03 5.16 -2.09
N ALA A 306 -36.73 3.91 -1.70
CA ALA A 306 -36.99 2.70 -2.47
C ALA A 306 -38.32 2.71 -3.23
N ASN A 307 -38.23 2.80 -4.55
CA ASN A 307 -39.33 2.76 -5.49
C ASN A 307 -39.00 1.87 -6.72
N PRO A 308 -38.93 0.52 -6.57
CA PRO A 308 -38.39 -0.40 -7.58
C PRO A 308 -39.16 -0.49 -8.91
N ASN A 309 -40.25 0.27 -9.05
CA ASN A 309 -41.03 0.38 -10.28
C ASN A 309 -40.76 1.66 -11.07
N GLN A 310 -39.95 2.58 -10.51
CA GLN A 310 -39.51 3.84 -11.12
C GLN A 310 -40.68 4.63 -11.72
N ALA A 311 -41.86 4.55 -11.09
CA ALA A 311 -43.07 5.14 -11.64
C ALA A 311 -43.00 6.66 -11.54
N ASP A 312 -43.01 7.31 -12.70
CA ASP A 312 -43.05 8.76 -12.83
C ASP A 312 -44.28 9.13 -13.67
N SER A 313 -45.35 9.52 -12.97
CA SER A 313 -46.66 9.82 -13.56
C SER A 313 -46.68 11.17 -14.30
N ASP A 314 -45.78 12.09 -13.94
CA ASP A 314 -45.61 13.44 -14.50
C ASP A 314 -44.63 13.45 -15.66
N GLN A 315 -43.68 12.50 -15.65
CA GLN A 315 -42.50 12.40 -16.50
C GLN A 315 -41.51 13.55 -16.27
N ASP A 316 -41.35 13.99 -15.02
CA ASP A 316 -40.45 15.08 -14.64
C ASP A 316 -39.11 14.60 -14.06
N GLY A 317 -38.89 13.28 -14.02
CA GLY A 317 -37.62 12.67 -13.60
C GLY A 317 -37.51 12.45 -12.11
N ILE A 318 -38.50 12.87 -11.30
CA ILE A 318 -38.58 12.53 -9.88
C ILE A 318 -39.70 11.48 -9.71
N GLY A 319 -39.38 10.32 -9.16
CA GLY A 319 -40.34 9.23 -9.02
C GLY A 319 -41.53 9.61 -8.14
N ASP A 320 -42.72 9.09 -8.46
CA ASP A 320 -43.98 9.33 -7.75
C ASP A 320 -43.87 9.12 -6.21
N ALA A 321 -42.90 8.32 -5.78
CA ALA A 321 -42.64 7.97 -4.38
C ALA A 321 -41.97 9.10 -3.57
N CYS A 322 -41.15 9.92 -4.24
CA CYS A 322 -40.41 11.03 -3.65
C CYS A 322 -40.79 12.40 -4.24
N ASP A 323 -41.63 12.44 -5.28
CA ASP A 323 -42.24 13.66 -5.78
C ASP A 323 -43.41 14.13 -4.88
N ASP A 324 -43.35 15.41 -4.48
CA ASP A 324 -44.37 16.09 -3.69
C ASP A 324 -45.63 16.48 -4.50
N SER A 325 -45.56 16.44 -5.85
CA SER A 325 -46.66 16.75 -6.77
C SER A 325 -46.90 15.71 -7.90
N PRO A 326 -47.07 14.40 -7.57
CA PRO A 326 -46.92 13.26 -8.49
C PRO A 326 -48.07 13.01 -9.47
N ASN A 327 -48.84 14.04 -9.80
CA ASN A 327 -49.89 14.01 -10.84
C ASN A 327 -50.10 15.44 -11.43
N GLY A 328 -49.06 16.28 -11.38
CA GLY A 328 -49.07 17.68 -11.75
C GLY A 328 -49.14 17.87 -13.26
N ASN A 329 -49.31 19.11 -13.74
CA ASN A 329 -49.01 19.47 -15.14
C ASN A 329 -48.30 20.81 -15.04
N ASN A 330 -47.06 20.84 -15.52
CA ASN A 330 -46.10 21.95 -15.52
C ASN A 330 -46.73 23.33 -15.81
N ASP A 331 -46.16 24.39 -15.23
CA ASP A 331 -45.99 25.63 -15.99
C ASP A 331 -44.48 26.00 -15.99
N PRO A 332 -43.75 25.71 -17.09
CA PRO A 332 -42.29 25.70 -17.18
C PRO A 332 -41.70 27.02 -17.72
N THR A 333 -42.19 28.18 -17.29
CA THR A 333 -41.76 29.48 -17.86
C THR A 333 -41.63 30.55 -16.76
N ASP A 334 -40.89 30.28 -15.69
CA ASP A 334 -40.46 31.29 -14.70
C ASP A 334 -38.93 31.21 -14.66
N MET A 335 -38.33 31.65 -15.77
CA MET A 335 -36.99 31.26 -16.19
C MET A 335 -35.89 31.84 -15.30
N ASP A 336 -36.15 32.91 -14.55
CA ASP A 336 -35.21 33.50 -13.59
C ASP A 336 -35.61 33.32 -12.11
N GLY A 337 -36.66 32.54 -11.84
CA GLY A 337 -37.05 32.13 -10.50
C GLY A 337 -37.55 33.26 -9.58
N ASP A 338 -37.91 34.41 -10.16
CA ASP A 338 -38.28 35.61 -9.41
C ASP A 338 -39.73 35.58 -8.86
N ASN A 339 -40.49 34.55 -9.26
CA ASN A 339 -41.92 34.29 -9.01
C ASN A 339 -42.89 35.09 -9.89
N VAL A 340 -42.46 35.55 -11.06
CA VAL A 340 -43.27 36.19 -12.10
C VAL A 340 -43.13 35.41 -13.41
N ALA A 341 -44.15 34.63 -13.76
CA ALA A 341 -44.10 33.84 -15.01
C ALA A 341 -43.81 34.70 -16.27
N ASP A 342 -42.88 34.24 -17.12
CA ASP A 342 -42.26 34.90 -18.28
C ASP A 342 -43.24 35.69 -19.16
N GLY A 343 -44.44 35.15 -19.39
CA GLY A 343 -45.47 35.82 -20.19
C GLY A 343 -46.02 37.12 -19.58
N ASN A 344 -45.72 37.38 -18.32
CA ASN A 344 -46.05 38.60 -17.57
C ASN A 344 -44.82 39.28 -16.97
N ASP A 345 -43.64 38.74 -17.25
CA ASP A 345 -42.36 39.25 -16.80
C ASP A 345 -41.84 40.28 -17.82
N ASN A 346 -41.46 41.47 -17.36
CA ASN A 346 -40.83 42.49 -18.18
C ASN A 346 -39.30 42.37 -18.26
N CYS A 347 -38.71 41.43 -17.51
CA CYS A 347 -37.36 40.88 -17.67
C CYS A 347 -37.35 39.35 -17.45
N PRO A 348 -37.93 38.53 -18.35
CA PRO A 348 -38.09 37.09 -18.17
C PRO A 348 -36.80 36.25 -17.98
N MET A 349 -35.63 36.88 -17.98
CA MET A 349 -34.33 36.21 -17.85
C MET A 349 -33.45 36.90 -16.79
N ALA A 350 -33.98 37.86 -16.03
CA ALA A 350 -33.21 38.62 -15.05
C ALA A 350 -34.10 39.00 -13.86
N ALA A 351 -33.91 38.27 -12.75
CA ALA A 351 -34.82 38.28 -11.62
C ALA A 351 -35.11 39.70 -11.12
N ASN A 352 -36.32 40.17 -11.38
CA ASN A 352 -36.79 41.49 -10.96
C ASN A 352 -38.23 41.40 -10.41
N PRO A 353 -38.42 40.83 -9.19
CA PRO A 353 -39.76 40.55 -8.66
C PRO A 353 -40.66 41.78 -8.49
N ASP A 354 -40.08 42.98 -8.57
CA ASP A 354 -40.76 44.27 -8.49
C ASP A 354 -41.23 44.84 -9.84
N GLN A 355 -40.77 44.26 -10.95
CA GLN A 355 -41.16 44.52 -12.33
C GLN A 355 -41.06 46.03 -12.68
N GLN A 356 -40.02 46.68 -12.17
CA GLN A 356 -39.85 48.12 -12.34
C GLN A 356 -39.48 48.48 -13.78
N ASP A 357 -40.18 49.44 -14.39
CA ASP A 357 -40.00 49.91 -15.76
C ASP A 357 -40.09 51.45 -15.77
N SER A 358 -38.91 52.09 -15.71
CA SER A 358 -38.75 53.52 -15.44
C SER A 358 -39.17 54.41 -16.60
N ASP A 359 -39.00 53.95 -17.84
CA ASP A 359 -39.28 54.73 -19.04
C ASP A 359 -40.59 54.30 -19.76
N ASN A 360 -41.18 53.18 -19.30
CA ASN A 360 -42.50 52.62 -19.65
C ASN A 360 -42.58 52.09 -21.08
N ASP A 361 -41.49 51.52 -21.58
CA ASP A 361 -41.43 50.93 -22.91
C ASP A 361 -41.80 49.44 -22.94
N GLY A 362 -41.83 48.78 -21.78
CA GLY A 362 -42.23 47.39 -21.59
C GLY A 362 -41.07 46.44 -21.32
N LEU A 363 -39.82 46.92 -21.28
CA LEU A 363 -38.66 46.21 -20.74
C LEU A 363 -38.40 46.70 -19.31
N GLY A 364 -38.07 45.80 -18.39
CA GLY A 364 -37.79 46.17 -17.01
C GLY A 364 -36.40 46.79 -16.86
N ASP A 365 -36.23 47.66 -15.85
CA ASP A 365 -34.98 48.38 -15.57
C ASP A 365 -33.77 47.43 -15.40
N ALA A 366 -34.01 46.17 -15.03
CA ALA A 366 -32.99 45.14 -14.81
C ALA A 366 -32.42 44.55 -16.11
N CYS A 367 -33.17 44.63 -17.22
CA CYS A 367 -32.80 44.06 -18.53
C CYS A 367 -32.93 45.09 -19.67
N ASP A 368 -33.14 46.36 -19.36
CA ASP A 368 -33.15 47.46 -20.31
C ASP A 368 -31.76 48.10 -20.39
N ALA A 369 -31.12 48.05 -21.56
CA ALA A 369 -29.81 48.68 -21.81
C ALA A 369 -29.88 50.22 -21.86
N THR A 370 -31.09 50.80 -21.95
CA THR A 370 -31.30 52.25 -21.89
C THR A 370 -32.41 52.68 -20.90
N PRO A 371 -32.29 52.40 -19.58
CA PRO A 371 -33.36 52.61 -18.59
C PRO A 371 -33.87 54.05 -18.43
N ASP A 372 -33.22 55.03 -19.08
CA ASP A 372 -33.60 56.44 -19.08
C ASP A 372 -34.25 56.92 -20.40
N GLY A 373 -34.44 56.01 -21.36
CA GLY A 373 -35.15 56.20 -22.63
C GLY A 373 -34.45 57.12 -23.63
N ASN A 374 -33.12 57.23 -23.56
CA ASN A 374 -32.35 58.17 -24.40
C ASN A 374 -31.78 57.56 -25.71
N GLY A 375 -31.83 56.23 -25.88
CA GLY A 375 -31.56 55.50 -27.13
C GLY A 375 -30.11 55.54 -27.62
N VAL A 376 -29.15 55.61 -26.70
CA VAL A 376 -27.72 55.48 -27.00
C VAL A 376 -27.10 54.58 -25.94
N ASP A 377 -26.63 53.39 -26.33
CA ASP A 377 -25.78 52.57 -25.48
C ASP A 377 -24.47 53.35 -25.18
N PRO A 378 -24.14 53.60 -23.91
CA PRO A 378 -22.91 54.29 -23.52
C PRO A 378 -21.62 53.52 -23.84
N ASN A 379 -21.67 52.21 -24.12
CA ASN A 379 -20.51 51.35 -24.36
C ASN A 379 -20.14 51.21 -25.85
N GLY A 380 -21.11 51.37 -26.76
CA GLY A 380 -20.86 51.38 -28.20
C GLY A 380 -20.83 49.99 -28.81
N ASP A 381 -21.72 49.09 -28.40
CA ASP A 381 -21.97 47.74 -28.90
C ASP A 381 -23.46 47.68 -29.33
N ASN A 382 -23.75 47.39 -30.62
CA ASN A 382 -25.09 47.61 -31.19
C ASN A 382 -25.93 46.34 -31.30
N ASP A 383 -25.30 45.18 -31.36
CA ASP A 383 -25.86 43.84 -31.47
C ASP A 383 -25.66 43.02 -30.19
N GLY A 384 -24.87 43.51 -29.25
CA GLY A 384 -24.84 43.03 -27.86
C GLY A 384 -24.10 41.71 -27.71
N ASP A 385 -23.13 41.44 -28.58
CA ASP A 385 -22.31 40.23 -28.58
C ASP A 385 -21.02 40.38 -27.75
N GLY A 386 -20.82 41.54 -27.13
CA GLY A 386 -19.64 41.85 -26.32
C GLY A 386 -18.52 42.56 -27.09
N THR A 387 -18.63 42.70 -28.43
CA THR A 387 -17.63 43.36 -29.26
C THR A 387 -18.03 44.82 -29.57
N PRO A 388 -17.24 45.83 -29.16
CA PRO A 388 -17.57 47.21 -29.49
C PRO A 388 -17.51 47.46 -31.01
N ASN A 389 -18.51 48.15 -31.57
CA ASN A 389 -18.69 48.47 -33.01
C ASN A 389 -17.45 48.99 -33.78
N GLY A 390 -16.41 49.46 -33.09
CA GLY A 390 -15.17 49.93 -33.70
C GLY A 390 -14.13 48.83 -33.94
N GLN A 391 -14.31 47.67 -33.34
CA GLN A 391 -13.49 46.46 -33.42
C GLN A 391 -14.27 45.28 -34.01
N ASP A 392 -15.58 45.42 -34.09
CA ASP A 392 -16.51 44.46 -34.66
C ASP A 392 -16.46 44.44 -36.21
N ASN A 393 -16.14 43.29 -36.80
CA ASN A 393 -16.13 43.04 -38.24
C ASN A 393 -17.53 42.70 -38.81
N CYS A 394 -18.54 42.48 -37.94
CA CYS A 394 -19.97 42.48 -38.27
C CYS A 394 -20.84 43.32 -37.28
N PRO A 395 -20.74 44.67 -37.28
CA PRO A 395 -21.34 45.61 -36.28
C PRO A 395 -22.87 45.63 -36.05
N MET A 396 -23.59 44.74 -36.71
CA MET A 396 -25.05 44.64 -36.66
C MET A 396 -25.51 43.18 -36.64
N THR A 397 -24.59 42.23 -36.54
CA THR A 397 -24.81 40.78 -36.60
C THR A 397 -23.80 40.13 -35.67
N ALA A 398 -24.28 39.76 -34.48
CA ALA A 398 -23.48 39.15 -33.42
C ALA A 398 -22.56 38.04 -33.94
N ASN A 399 -21.26 38.20 -33.69
CA ASN A 399 -20.19 37.27 -34.03
C ASN A 399 -18.97 37.52 -33.12
N ALA A 400 -19.06 37.15 -31.84
CA ALA A 400 -18.04 37.45 -30.83
C ALA A 400 -16.62 36.90 -31.17
N ASP A 401 -16.53 35.87 -32.02
CA ASP A 401 -15.30 35.23 -32.48
C ASP A 401 -14.53 36.04 -33.55
N GLN A 402 -15.21 36.94 -34.25
CA GLN A 402 -14.63 37.88 -35.22
C GLN A 402 -13.85 37.17 -36.34
N ALA A 403 -14.28 35.98 -36.76
CA ALA A 403 -13.69 35.22 -37.87
C ALA A 403 -13.76 36.02 -39.18
N ASP A 404 -12.69 35.97 -39.98
CA ASP A 404 -12.47 36.72 -41.24
C ASP A 404 -11.42 35.96 -42.08
N ILE A 405 -11.85 34.87 -42.72
CA ILE A 405 -10.97 33.87 -43.37
C ILE A 405 -10.18 34.49 -44.53
N ASP A 406 -10.79 35.35 -45.34
CA ASP A 406 -10.13 36.00 -46.47
C ASP A 406 -9.36 37.28 -46.10
N GLY A 407 -9.59 37.80 -44.89
CA GLY A 407 -8.90 38.95 -44.31
C GLY A 407 -9.28 40.28 -44.96
N ASP A 408 -10.45 40.39 -45.59
CA ASP A 408 -10.92 41.62 -46.23
C ASP A 408 -11.50 42.65 -45.24
N GLY A 409 -11.75 42.21 -44.00
CA GLY A 409 -12.24 43.01 -42.88
C GLY A 409 -13.76 42.99 -42.70
N MET A 410 -14.48 42.16 -43.44
CA MET A 410 -15.85 41.73 -43.16
C MET A 410 -15.80 40.35 -42.52
N GLY A 411 -16.54 40.13 -41.43
CA GLY A 411 -16.51 38.81 -40.80
C GLY A 411 -17.32 37.77 -41.58
N ASP A 412 -16.93 36.50 -41.49
CA ASP A 412 -17.52 35.39 -42.28
C ASP A 412 -19.05 35.37 -42.16
N VAL A 413 -19.61 35.60 -40.96
CA VAL A 413 -21.06 35.61 -40.70
C VAL A 413 -21.81 36.71 -41.48
N CYS A 414 -21.12 37.79 -41.88
CA CYS A 414 -21.69 38.89 -42.65
C CYS A 414 -21.04 39.13 -44.01
N ASP A 415 -20.09 38.29 -44.41
CA ASP A 415 -19.58 38.21 -45.78
C ASP A 415 -20.51 37.33 -46.64
N ALA A 416 -20.24 37.28 -47.93
CA ALA A 416 -21.00 36.52 -48.92
C ALA A 416 -20.08 35.67 -49.81
N ASP A 417 -18.81 35.56 -49.44
CA ASP A 417 -17.68 34.93 -50.16
C ASP A 417 -16.54 34.70 -49.15
N ASP A 418 -16.78 33.86 -48.14
CA ASP A 418 -16.02 33.79 -46.88
C ASP A 418 -14.50 33.52 -47.07
N ASP A 419 -14.12 32.79 -48.13
CA ASP A 419 -12.72 32.45 -48.44
C ASP A 419 -12.07 33.34 -49.52
N GLY A 420 -12.83 34.30 -50.06
CA GLY A 420 -12.37 35.28 -51.04
C GLY A 420 -11.91 34.69 -52.38
N ASP A 421 -12.32 33.46 -52.73
CA ASP A 421 -11.91 32.81 -53.98
C ASP A 421 -12.65 33.35 -55.22
N GLY A 422 -13.76 34.08 -54.99
CA GLY A 422 -14.61 34.69 -55.99
C GLY A 422 -15.88 33.91 -56.33
N VAL A 423 -16.24 32.88 -55.54
CA VAL A 423 -17.44 32.07 -55.64
C VAL A 423 -18.28 32.23 -54.37
N ALA A 424 -19.30 33.10 -54.44
CA ALA A 424 -20.19 33.33 -53.31
C ALA A 424 -20.77 32.05 -52.66
N ASP A 425 -20.70 31.98 -51.33
CA ASP A 425 -20.94 30.83 -50.44
C ASP A 425 -22.06 29.89 -50.88
N GLY A 426 -23.23 30.44 -51.21
CA GLY A 426 -24.38 29.63 -51.62
C GLY A 426 -24.20 28.88 -52.95
N ASN A 427 -23.06 29.02 -53.63
CA ASN A 427 -22.67 28.24 -54.81
C ASN A 427 -21.23 27.72 -54.71
N ASP A 428 -20.59 27.87 -53.56
CA ASP A 428 -19.25 27.37 -53.30
C ASP A 428 -19.33 25.92 -52.82
N ASN A 429 -18.58 25.02 -53.44
CA ASN A 429 -18.45 23.64 -52.98
C ASN A 429 -17.34 23.42 -51.95
N CYS A 430 -16.62 24.49 -51.56
CA CYS A 430 -15.70 24.58 -50.44
C CYS A 430 -15.73 25.99 -49.81
N GLN A 431 -16.87 26.38 -49.21
CA GLN A 431 -17.14 27.74 -48.71
C GLN A 431 -16.02 28.40 -47.85
N LEU A 432 -15.22 27.61 -47.12
CA LEU A 432 -14.16 28.10 -46.24
C LEU A 432 -12.74 27.86 -46.79
N VAL A 433 -12.60 27.27 -47.99
CA VAL A 433 -11.32 26.82 -48.54
C VAL A 433 -11.22 27.18 -50.02
N ALA A 434 -10.46 28.25 -50.30
CA ALA A 434 -10.38 28.86 -51.61
C ALA A 434 -10.07 27.88 -52.75
N ASN A 435 -11.07 27.63 -53.60
CA ASN A 435 -11.03 26.70 -54.71
C ASN A 435 -11.79 27.23 -55.95
N SER A 436 -11.39 28.41 -56.44
CA SER A 436 -12.09 29.15 -57.52
C SER A 436 -12.38 28.40 -58.84
N ASP A 437 -11.85 27.20 -59.03
CA ASP A 437 -12.16 26.33 -60.16
C ASP A 437 -13.33 25.36 -59.91
N GLN A 438 -13.76 25.22 -58.65
CA GLN A 438 -14.89 24.42 -58.17
C GLN A 438 -14.81 23.01 -58.74
N ALA A 439 -13.57 22.47 -58.75
CA ALA A 439 -13.31 21.11 -59.19
C ALA A 439 -14.00 20.17 -58.21
N ASP A 440 -14.68 19.16 -58.74
CA ASP A 440 -15.46 18.16 -58.01
C ASP A 440 -15.42 16.90 -58.90
N SER A 441 -14.38 16.11 -58.66
CA SER A 441 -13.87 15.08 -59.55
C SER A 441 -14.70 13.81 -59.52
N ASP A 442 -15.40 13.52 -58.42
CA ASP A 442 -16.34 12.42 -58.28
C ASP A 442 -17.83 12.86 -58.29
N SER A 443 -18.08 14.17 -58.33
CA SER A 443 -19.39 14.80 -58.56
C SER A 443 -20.39 14.61 -57.43
N ASP A 444 -19.92 14.61 -56.19
CA ASP A 444 -20.74 14.42 -54.99
C ASP A 444 -21.34 15.75 -54.46
N GLY A 445 -20.76 16.89 -54.84
CA GLY A 445 -21.19 18.22 -54.45
C GLY A 445 -20.20 18.97 -53.54
N THR A 446 -19.18 18.28 -53.02
CA THR A 446 -18.04 18.84 -52.28
C THR A 446 -16.88 19.07 -53.27
N GLY A 447 -16.11 20.13 -53.11
CA GLY A 447 -15.01 20.42 -54.03
C GLY A 447 -13.73 19.65 -53.71
N ASP A 448 -12.96 19.27 -54.73
CA ASP A 448 -11.66 18.56 -54.64
C ASP A 448 -10.67 19.17 -53.62
N ALA A 449 -10.83 20.46 -53.29
CA ALA A 449 -9.96 21.18 -52.37
C ALA A 449 -10.31 20.97 -50.88
N CYS A 450 -11.55 20.61 -50.59
CA CYS A 450 -12.07 20.30 -49.26
C CYS A 450 -12.69 18.88 -49.19
N ASP A 451 -12.61 18.12 -50.28
CA ASP A 451 -12.97 16.71 -50.36
C ASP A 451 -11.75 15.85 -49.99
N PRO A 452 -11.83 15.05 -48.90
CA PRO A 452 -10.74 14.16 -48.49
C PRO A 452 -10.55 12.96 -49.44
N THR A 453 -11.50 12.68 -50.34
CA THR A 453 -11.41 11.59 -51.32
C THR A 453 -11.66 11.99 -52.79
N PRO A 454 -10.88 12.92 -53.39
CA PRO A 454 -11.15 13.58 -54.69
C PRO A 454 -11.20 12.67 -55.94
N ASN A 455 -11.04 11.35 -55.82
CA ASN A 455 -11.04 10.43 -56.95
C ASN A 455 -11.80 9.12 -56.65
N GLY A 456 -12.62 9.12 -55.61
CA GLY A 456 -13.43 7.97 -55.19
C GLY A 456 -14.53 7.61 -56.18
N SER A 457 -15.06 6.39 -56.06
CA SER A 457 -16.34 6.04 -56.67
C SER A 457 -17.10 5.10 -55.77
N ASN A 458 -17.76 5.65 -54.74
CA ASN A 458 -18.91 5.01 -54.08
C ASN A 458 -19.69 6.07 -53.29
N PRO A 459 -21.04 6.08 -53.33
CA PRO A 459 -21.84 6.97 -52.50
C PRO A 459 -21.84 6.44 -51.06
N ASP A 460 -21.71 7.37 -50.11
CA ASP A 460 -21.85 7.23 -48.66
C ASP A 460 -20.80 6.27 -48.03
N MET A 461 -19.71 6.83 -47.49
CA MET A 461 -19.10 6.19 -46.32
C MET A 461 -20.03 6.48 -45.15
N ASP A 462 -20.54 5.38 -44.61
CA ASP A 462 -21.39 5.20 -43.45
C ASP A 462 -20.71 3.97 -42.82
N THR A 463 -19.62 4.21 -42.08
CA THR A 463 -18.65 3.16 -41.68
C THR A 463 -19.33 2.09 -40.84
N ASP A 464 -20.25 2.53 -40.00
CA ASP A 464 -20.96 1.73 -39.01
C ASP A 464 -22.34 1.24 -39.47
N GLY A 465 -22.83 1.75 -40.61
CA GLY A 465 -24.03 1.26 -41.29
C GLY A 465 -25.34 1.76 -40.69
N ASP A 466 -25.32 2.89 -40.01
CA ASP A 466 -26.43 3.46 -39.24
C ASP A 466 -27.44 4.25 -40.11
N GLY A 467 -27.03 4.62 -41.33
CA GLY A 467 -27.81 5.37 -42.31
C GLY A 467 -27.51 6.87 -42.37
N VAL A 468 -26.47 7.34 -41.67
CA VAL A 468 -25.85 8.66 -41.70
C VAL A 468 -24.44 8.51 -42.30
N THR A 469 -23.93 9.54 -42.96
CA THR A 469 -22.64 9.45 -43.68
C THR A 469 -21.54 9.98 -42.79
N ASN A 470 -20.34 9.39 -42.74
CA ASN A 470 -19.21 9.75 -41.87
C ASN A 470 -18.93 11.25 -41.67
N MET A 471 -19.23 12.11 -42.65
CA MET A 471 -19.02 13.56 -42.57
C MET A 471 -20.20 14.33 -41.96
N MET A 472 -21.37 13.72 -41.94
CA MET A 472 -22.58 14.19 -41.24
C MET A 472 -22.90 13.30 -40.04
N ASP A 473 -21.97 12.40 -39.72
CA ASP A 473 -22.04 11.44 -38.65
C ASP A 473 -21.14 11.96 -37.54
N ASN A 474 -21.74 12.42 -36.45
CA ASN A 474 -21.01 12.87 -35.29
C ASN A 474 -20.43 11.70 -34.49
N CYS A 475 -20.72 10.45 -34.89
CA CYS A 475 -20.01 9.24 -34.48
C CYS A 475 -19.65 8.33 -35.66
N PRO A 476 -18.68 8.72 -36.51
CA PRO A 476 -18.42 8.08 -37.80
C PRO A 476 -18.04 6.59 -37.80
N MET A 477 -17.86 6.00 -36.62
CA MET A 477 -17.45 4.61 -36.38
C MET A 477 -18.45 3.86 -35.48
N ASP A 478 -19.42 4.56 -34.86
CA ASP A 478 -20.37 4.01 -33.89
C ASP A 478 -21.82 4.38 -34.23
N ALA A 479 -22.57 3.36 -34.65
CA ALA A 479 -23.87 3.55 -35.29
C ALA A 479 -24.88 4.33 -34.43
N ASN A 480 -25.13 5.60 -34.77
CA ASN A 480 -26.03 6.51 -34.06
C ASN A 480 -27.00 7.27 -35.02
N PRO A 481 -28.03 6.59 -35.58
CA PRO A 481 -28.85 7.13 -36.67
C PRO A 481 -29.65 8.40 -36.36
N ASN A 482 -29.70 8.78 -35.08
CA ASN A 482 -30.36 9.95 -34.52
C ASN A 482 -29.43 11.16 -34.33
N GLN A 483 -28.11 10.99 -34.39
CA GLN A 483 -27.12 12.08 -34.38
C GLN A 483 -27.35 13.04 -33.21
N THR A 484 -27.52 12.47 -32.01
CA THR A 484 -27.76 13.26 -30.79
C THR A 484 -26.41 13.73 -30.26
N ASP A 485 -26.36 15.00 -29.92
CA ASP A 485 -25.18 15.77 -29.53
C ASP A 485 -25.70 16.79 -28.52
N SER A 486 -25.60 16.42 -27.25
CA SER A 486 -26.37 16.99 -26.15
C SER A 486 -25.80 18.33 -25.67
N ASP A 487 -24.51 18.55 -25.85
CA ASP A 487 -23.80 19.82 -25.61
C ASP A 487 -23.53 20.64 -26.88
N ASN A 488 -23.64 20.04 -28.07
CA ASN A 488 -23.36 20.65 -29.38
C ASN A 488 -21.88 20.92 -29.63
N ASP A 489 -20.99 20.08 -29.13
CA ASP A 489 -19.54 20.21 -29.34
C ASP A 489 -19.09 19.67 -30.73
N GLY A 490 -19.96 18.90 -31.40
CA GLY A 490 -19.75 18.33 -32.73
C GLY A 490 -19.35 16.85 -32.75
N ILE A 491 -19.22 16.21 -31.58
CA ILE A 491 -19.07 14.77 -31.37
C ILE A 491 -20.43 14.25 -30.87
N GLY A 492 -20.86 13.06 -31.30
CA GLY A 492 -22.17 12.54 -30.90
C GLY A 492 -22.13 11.85 -29.55
N ASP A 493 -23.22 11.93 -28.78
CA ASP A 493 -23.32 11.34 -27.42
C ASP A 493 -22.90 9.84 -27.32
N VAL A 494 -22.87 9.13 -28.45
CA VAL A 494 -22.54 7.70 -28.55
C VAL A 494 -21.03 7.45 -28.59
N CYS A 495 -20.24 8.43 -29.00
CA CYS A 495 -18.79 8.37 -29.16
C CYS A 495 -18.08 9.59 -28.55
N ASP A 496 -18.83 10.40 -27.82
CA ASP A 496 -18.36 11.47 -26.96
C ASP A 496 -18.22 10.90 -25.54
N ASN A 497 -17.04 11.12 -24.95
CA ASN A 497 -16.71 10.61 -23.64
C ASN A 497 -17.31 11.46 -22.50
N GLN A 498 -17.84 12.67 -22.78
CA GLN A 498 -18.51 13.53 -21.79
C GLN A 498 -19.71 14.33 -22.36
N PRO A 499 -20.83 13.68 -22.73
CA PRO A 499 -21.95 14.36 -23.37
C PRO A 499 -22.72 15.29 -22.41
N GLY A 500 -22.62 16.62 -22.56
CA GLY A 500 -23.49 17.62 -21.93
C GLY A 500 -22.86 18.89 -21.32
N ASP A 501 -21.58 19.19 -21.52
CA ASP A 501 -20.87 20.28 -20.81
C ASP A 501 -20.98 21.70 -21.45
N GLY A 502 -22.05 22.41 -21.10
CA GLY A 502 -22.22 23.81 -21.52
C GLY A 502 -21.30 24.82 -20.79
N SER A 503 -20.16 25.18 -21.38
CA SER A 503 -19.39 26.44 -21.20
C SER A 503 -18.93 26.88 -19.78
N GLY A 504 -17.61 26.77 -19.53
CA GLY A 504 -16.84 27.80 -18.81
C GLY A 504 -16.63 27.68 -17.29
N ASP A 505 -16.91 26.51 -16.71
CA ASP A 505 -16.55 26.12 -15.34
C ASP A 505 -15.31 25.20 -15.43
N GLN A 506 -14.15 25.70 -15.02
CA GLN A 506 -12.87 25.01 -15.24
C GLN A 506 -12.55 23.91 -14.22
N ASP A 507 -13.19 23.93 -13.04
CA ASP A 507 -12.91 22.98 -11.95
C ASP A 507 -14.14 22.19 -11.50
N GLY A 508 -15.29 22.41 -12.13
CA GLY A 508 -16.46 21.54 -12.07
C GLY A 508 -17.26 21.66 -10.78
N ASP A 509 -17.10 22.78 -10.05
CA ASP A 509 -17.69 23.00 -8.74
C ASP A 509 -19.11 23.60 -8.79
N ASN A 510 -19.59 23.87 -10.01
CA ASN A 510 -20.85 24.54 -10.36
C ASN A 510 -20.91 26.04 -10.05
N VAL A 511 -19.76 26.71 -10.01
CA VAL A 511 -19.60 28.16 -9.94
C VAL A 511 -18.76 28.63 -11.13
N ASN A 512 -19.36 29.37 -12.05
CA ASN A 512 -18.65 29.84 -13.25
C ASN A 512 -17.44 30.72 -12.89
N ASN A 513 -16.31 30.57 -13.61
CA ASN A 513 -15.02 31.24 -13.38
C ASN A 513 -15.05 32.78 -13.17
N GLY A 514 -16.11 33.47 -13.58
CA GLY A 514 -16.26 34.91 -13.39
C GLY A 514 -16.83 35.32 -12.02
N ASP A 515 -17.54 34.41 -11.37
CA ASP A 515 -18.16 34.56 -10.05
C ASP A 515 -17.48 33.68 -9.00
N ASP A 516 -16.61 32.77 -9.45
CA ASP A 516 -15.79 31.89 -8.64
C ASP A 516 -14.58 32.63 -8.03
N ASN A 517 -14.45 32.58 -6.69
CA ASN A 517 -13.31 33.11 -5.96
C ASN A 517 -12.13 32.13 -5.86
N CYS A 518 -12.25 30.92 -6.41
CA CYS A 518 -11.19 29.97 -6.74
C CYS A 518 -11.38 29.28 -8.11
N PRO A 519 -11.30 29.99 -9.26
CA PRO A 519 -11.65 29.51 -10.63
C PRO A 519 -10.95 28.28 -11.23
N ARG A 520 -10.12 27.60 -10.44
CA ARG A 520 -9.33 26.41 -10.82
C ARG A 520 -9.26 25.39 -9.69
N VAL A 521 -9.94 25.63 -8.56
CA VAL A 521 -9.96 24.77 -7.39
C VAL A 521 -11.38 24.80 -6.83
N ALA A 522 -12.09 23.69 -7.05
CA ALA A 522 -13.50 23.56 -6.73
C ALA A 522 -13.81 23.94 -5.27
N ASN A 523 -14.56 25.02 -5.09
CA ASN A 523 -15.05 25.47 -3.80
C ASN A 523 -16.51 25.95 -3.92
N PRO A 524 -17.48 25.01 -4.05
CA PRO A 524 -18.88 25.35 -4.35
C PRO A 524 -19.55 26.25 -3.29
N ASP A 525 -18.97 26.32 -2.09
CA ASP A 525 -19.46 27.13 -0.99
C ASP A 525 -18.94 28.58 -1.00
N GLN A 526 -17.94 28.87 -1.84
CA GLN A 526 -17.34 30.17 -2.09
C GLN A 526 -16.95 30.89 -0.79
N ILE A 527 -16.58 30.14 0.24
CA ILE A 527 -16.25 30.71 1.55
C ILE A 527 -14.96 31.52 1.40
N ASP A 528 -15.05 32.82 1.68
CA ASP A 528 -13.95 33.78 1.72
C ASP A 528 -14.00 34.46 3.11
N THR A 529 -13.25 33.91 4.06
CA THR A 529 -13.32 34.22 5.49
C THR A 529 -12.80 35.62 5.80
N ASP A 530 -11.86 36.14 5.01
CA ASP A 530 -11.26 37.46 5.22
C ASP A 530 -11.78 38.55 4.26
N SER A 531 -12.56 38.13 3.25
CA SER A 531 -13.25 38.91 2.23
C SER A 531 -12.31 39.67 1.28
N ASP A 532 -11.17 39.09 0.93
CA ASP A 532 -10.20 39.71 0.04
C ASP A 532 -10.41 39.41 -1.47
N GLY A 533 -11.25 38.43 -1.78
CA GLY A 533 -11.63 38.02 -3.13
C GLY A 533 -11.05 36.69 -3.59
N PHE A 534 -10.22 36.02 -2.78
CA PHE A 534 -9.87 34.61 -2.95
C PHE A 534 -10.66 33.76 -1.95
N GLY A 535 -11.18 32.61 -2.37
CA GLY A 535 -11.85 31.68 -1.46
C GLY A 535 -10.86 30.99 -0.53
N ASP A 536 -11.25 30.62 0.69
CA ASP A 536 -10.41 30.01 1.73
C ASP A 536 -9.58 28.82 1.24
N VAL A 537 -10.07 28.11 0.21
CA VAL A 537 -9.44 26.93 -0.40
C VAL A 537 -8.27 27.31 -1.33
N CYS A 538 -8.30 28.50 -1.92
CA CYS A 538 -7.22 29.02 -2.78
C CYS A 538 -6.59 30.33 -2.26
N ASP A 539 -7.03 30.81 -1.10
CA ASP A 539 -6.44 31.92 -0.35
C ASP A 539 -5.32 31.37 0.54
N PRO A 540 -4.05 31.66 0.27
CA PRO A 540 -2.93 31.25 1.12
C PRO A 540 -2.98 31.89 2.52
N THR A 541 -3.83 32.90 2.73
CA THR A 541 -4.01 33.58 4.02
C THR A 541 -5.49 33.73 4.44
N PRO A 542 -6.25 32.63 4.66
CA PRO A 542 -7.72 32.64 4.87
C PRO A 542 -8.21 33.42 6.10
N ASN A 543 -7.30 34.02 6.87
CA ASN A 543 -7.58 34.76 8.11
C ASN A 543 -7.08 36.21 8.09
N GLY A 544 -6.70 36.80 6.95
CA GLY A 544 -6.48 38.25 6.82
C GLY A 544 -5.06 38.74 7.13
N GLY A 545 -4.06 38.22 6.43
CA GLY A 545 -2.68 38.69 6.47
C GLY A 545 -2.18 39.08 5.07
N MET A 546 -1.41 40.17 4.93
CA MET A 546 -0.67 40.35 3.66
C MET A 546 0.46 39.32 3.67
N ASP A 547 0.56 38.52 2.63
CA ASP A 547 1.72 37.70 2.27
C ASP A 547 2.38 38.39 1.07
N THR A 548 3.53 39.01 1.29
CA THR A 548 4.16 39.87 0.28
C THR A 548 5.00 39.10 -0.74
N ASP A 549 5.40 37.86 -0.45
CA ASP A 549 6.24 37.04 -1.33
C ASP A 549 5.60 35.72 -1.78
N ASN A 550 4.34 35.48 -1.36
CA ASN A 550 3.46 34.41 -1.80
C ASN A 550 3.99 33.01 -1.45
N ASP A 551 4.47 32.83 -0.23
CA ASP A 551 5.02 31.58 0.26
C ASP A 551 4.07 30.79 1.17
N GLY A 552 2.85 31.31 1.39
CA GLY A 552 1.83 30.70 2.23
C GLY A 552 1.88 31.16 3.69
N ILE A 553 2.81 32.04 4.06
CA ILE A 553 2.95 32.56 5.42
C ILE A 553 2.72 34.08 5.42
N ALA A 554 1.69 34.53 6.15
CA ALA A 554 1.42 35.96 6.27
C ALA A 554 2.63 36.75 6.84
N ASP A 555 2.92 37.95 6.31
CA ASP A 555 4.04 38.87 6.65
C ASP A 555 4.33 39.03 8.16
N ASN A 556 3.30 38.88 9.01
CA ASN A 556 3.40 39.06 10.45
C ASN A 556 3.85 37.79 11.21
N ASN A 557 3.77 36.64 10.54
CA ASN A 557 4.20 35.34 11.01
C ASN A 557 5.37 34.82 10.19
N ASP A 558 5.65 35.43 9.04
CA ASP A 558 6.78 35.16 8.19
C ASP A 558 8.07 35.79 8.75
N ASN A 559 9.12 34.98 8.94
CA ASN A 559 10.45 35.42 9.33
C ASN A 559 11.31 35.88 8.14
N CYS A 560 10.82 35.76 6.90
CA CYS A 560 11.30 36.44 5.70
C CYS A 560 10.21 37.10 4.83
N PRO A 561 9.49 38.14 5.31
CA PRO A 561 8.30 38.78 4.67
C PRO A 561 8.43 39.40 3.27
N MET A 562 9.53 39.17 2.55
CA MET A 562 9.79 39.67 1.21
C MET A 562 10.60 38.66 0.38
N THR A 563 10.82 37.46 0.89
CA THR A 563 11.59 36.37 0.28
C THR A 563 11.00 35.04 0.73
N ALA A 564 10.24 34.41 -0.19
CA ALA A 564 9.52 33.18 0.06
C ALA A 564 10.37 32.12 0.77
N ASN A 565 9.89 31.68 1.93
CA ASN A 565 10.49 30.65 2.75
C ASN A 565 9.41 29.87 3.53
N PRO A 566 8.62 29.03 2.84
CA PRO A 566 7.51 28.31 3.46
C PRO A 566 7.93 27.47 4.70
N SER A 567 9.19 27.01 4.72
CA SER A 567 9.77 26.24 5.84
C SER A 567 9.96 27.04 7.14
N GLN A 568 9.98 28.37 7.07
CA GLN A 568 10.27 29.27 8.18
C GLN A 568 11.55 28.92 8.95
N ALA A 569 12.51 28.25 8.29
CA ALA A 569 13.75 27.80 8.90
C ALA A 569 14.53 29.00 9.47
N ASP A 570 14.90 28.89 10.74
CA ASP A 570 15.60 29.91 11.53
C ASP A 570 16.62 29.17 12.40
N MET A 571 17.70 28.74 11.77
CA MET A 571 18.65 27.78 12.35
C MET A 571 19.34 28.33 13.61
N ASP A 572 19.50 29.65 13.72
CA ASP A 572 20.11 30.30 14.89
C ASP A 572 19.09 30.89 15.89
N GLY A 573 17.80 30.92 15.51
CA GLY A 573 16.67 31.31 16.34
C GLY A 573 16.59 32.82 16.62
N ASP A 574 17.17 33.66 15.75
CA ASP A 574 17.21 35.11 15.92
C ASP A 574 15.92 35.83 15.46
N GLY A 575 15.05 35.10 14.76
CA GLY A 575 13.75 35.54 14.26
C GLY A 575 13.78 36.12 12.84
N ILE A 576 14.85 35.90 12.08
CA ILE A 576 14.97 36.15 10.64
C ILE A 576 15.24 34.80 9.97
N GLY A 577 14.48 34.43 8.94
CA GLY A 577 14.64 33.12 8.31
C GLY A 577 15.93 32.98 7.51
N ASP A 578 16.44 31.75 7.39
CA ASP A 578 17.76 31.42 6.85
C ASP A 578 18.01 32.02 5.45
N VAL A 579 16.97 32.03 4.60
CA VAL A 579 17.04 32.54 3.22
C VAL A 579 17.06 34.07 3.11
N CYS A 580 16.69 34.79 4.16
CA CYS A 580 16.77 36.26 4.20
C CYS A 580 17.67 36.82 5.31
N ASP A 581 18.26 35.97 6.15
CA ASP A 581 19.28 36.39 7.09
C ASP A 581 20.61 36.64 6.37
N ASN A 582 21.18 37.81 6.66
CA ASN A 582 22.40 38.30 6.05
C ASN A 582 23.51 38.49 7.10
N ASN A 583 23.36 37.97 8.33
CA ASN A 583 24.36 38.08 9.38
C ASN A 583 24.77 36.73 9.99
N ASN A 584 25.70 36.09 9.27
CA ASN A 584 26.96 35.59 9.83
C ASN A 584 26.91 34.16 10.41
N ASP A 585 26.50 33.23 9.54
CA ASP A 585 26.37 31.77 9.72
C ASP A 585 27.71 31.05 9.78
N ASP A 586 27.85 30.01 10.60
CA ASP A 586 28.97 29.04 10.65
C ASP A 586 28.34 27.64 10.70
N PRO A 587 27.70 27.18 9.59
CA PRO A 587 26.78 26.05 9.59
C PRO A 587 27.44 24.71 9.94
N ASP A 588 28.72 24.55 9.59
CA ASP A 588 29.49 23.33 9.83
C ASP A 588 30.33 23.38 11.14
N GLY A 589 30.28 24.51 11.87
CA GLY A 589 30.90 24.70 13.17
C GLY A 589 32.43 24.73 13.16
N ASP A 590 33.05 25.05 12.03
CA ASP A 590 34.49 25.01 11.82
C ASP A 590 35.22 26.29 12.28
N GLY A 591 34.45 27.36 12.53
CA GLY A 591 34.92 28.66 12.99
C GLY A 591 35.15 29.71 11.90
N VAL A 592 34.74 29.42 10.65
CA VAL A 592 34.66 30.34 9.51
C VAL A 592 33.18 30.62 9.22
N ILE A 593 32.88 31.82 8.75
CA ILE A 593 31.50 32.27 8.60
C ILE A 593 31.12 32.19 7.12
N GLY A 594 29.95 31.63 6.77
CA GLY A 594 29.42 31.31 5.44
C GLY A 594 29.77 32.29 4.32
N GLY A 595 29.68 33.60 4.56
CA GLY A 595 30.09 34.61 3.55
C GLY A 595 31.60 34.71 3.27
N ASN A 596 32.44 34.04 4.05
CA ASN A 596 33.89 33.88 3.89
C ASN A 596 34.30 32.40 3.95
N ASP A 597 33.33 31.49 3.92
CA ASP A 597 33.52 30.06 3.96
C ASP A 597 33.44 29.51 2.54
N ASN A 598 34.54 28.91 2.06
CA ASN A 598 34.59 28.27 0.75
C ASN A 598 34.14 26.80 0.79
N CYS A 599 33.77 26.26 1.96
CA CYS A 599 32.96 25.04 2.11
C CYS A 599 31.91 25.21 3.23
N PRO A 600 30.85 26.00 3.02
CA PRO A 600 29.91 26.41 4.07
C PRO A 600 29.22 25.27 4.86
N MET A 601 29.22 24.06 4.31
CA MET A 601 28.59 22.86 4.88
C MET A 601 29.61 21.77 5.25
N THR A 602 30.91 22.02 5.12
CA THR A 602 31.94 21.00 5.32
C THR A 602 33.17 21.58 5.99
N ALA A 603 33.30 21.26 7.29
CA ALA A 603 34.28 21.86 8.17
C ALA A 603 35.70 21.84 7.61
N ASN A 604 36.16 22.99 7.14
CA ASN A 604 37.49 23.20 6.57
C ASN A 604 38.15 24.49 7.10
N PRO A 605 38.55 24.56 8.39
CA PRO A 605 38.94 25.82 9.05
C PRO A 605 40.14 26.57 8.44
N ASN A 606 40.82 25.92 7.50
CA ASN A 606 41.97 26.43 6.78
C ASN A 606 41.63 27.04 5.41
N GLN A 607 40.41 26.88 4.91
CA GLN A 607 39.88 27.54 3.70
C GLN A 607 40.83 27.38 2.51
N THR A 608 41.32 26.15 2.31
CA THR A 608 42.29 25.86 1.26
C THR A 608 41.52 25.70 -0.04
N ASP A 609 41.93 26.42 -1.07
CA ASP A 609 41.34 26.46 -2.41
C ASP A 609 42.53 26.45 -3.39
N THR A 610 42.82 25.27 -3.93
CA THR A 610 44.05 24.96 -4.64
C THR A 610 44.08 25.50 -6.07
N ASP A 611 42.94 25.57 -6.75
CA ASP A 611 42.82 26.04 -8.13
C ASP A 611 42.22 27.45 -8.25
N GLY A 612 41.68 28.00 -7.16
CA GLY A 612 41.26 29.38 -7.01
C GLY A 612 39.87 29.67 -7.56
N ASP A 613 39.01 28.67 -7.66
CA ASP A 613 37.67 28.76 -8.23
C ASP A 613 36.61 29.30 -7.24
N GLY A 614 36.95 29.31 -5.95
CA GLY A 614 36.09 29.80 -4.88
C GLY A 614 35.44 28.71 -4.04
N MET A 615 35.58 27.44 -4.42
CA MET A 615 35.23 26.27 -3.64
C MET A 615 36.48 25.74 -2.92
N GLY A 616 36.36 25.28 -1.67
CA GLY A 616 37.50 24.77 -0.92
C GLY A 616 37.83 23.32 -1.28
N ASP A 617 39.10 22.94 -1.19
CA ASP A 617 39.61 21.57 -1.43
C ASP A 617 38.83 20.46 -0.67
N ALA A 618 38.10 20.82 0.38
CA ALA A 618 37.32 19.89 1.21
C ALA A 618 35.93 19.58 0.64
N CYS A 619 35.40 20.43 -0.24
CA CYS A 619 34.10 20.31 -0.88
C CYS A 619 34.18 20.40 -2.42
N ASP A 620 35.37 20.67 -2.97
CA ASP A 620 35.64 20.70 -4.40
C ASP A 620 35.92 19.29 -4.95
N GLY A 621 35.02 18.80 -5.82
CA GLY A 621 35.14 17.52 -6.53
C GLY A 621 36.25 17.50 -7.59
N THR A 622 36.78 18.66 -7.99
CA THR A 622 37.92 18.82 -8.89
C THR A 622 39.03 19.73 -8.32
N PRO A 623 39.69 19.39 -7.19
CA PRO A 623 40.61 20.27 -6.43
C PRO A 623 41.92 20.70 -7.14
N ASN A 624 42.03 20.43 -8.44
CA ASN A 624 43.16 20.80 -9.29
C ASN A 624 42.74 21.40 -10.65
N GLY A 625 41.49 21.86 -10.79
CA GLY A 625 40.99 22.68 -11.90
C GLY A 625 40.55 21.93 -13.15
N GLY A 626 39.27 21.55 -13.19
CA GLY A 626 38.59 21.05 -14.38
C GLY A 626 37.14 21.53 -14.52
N GLY A 627 36.93 22.64 -15.25
CA GLY A 627 35.62 23.11 -15.75
C GLY A 627 34.99 24.23 -14.92
N ASP A 628 34.59 25.33 -15.56
CA ASP A 628 33.87 26.45 -14.94
C ASP A 628 32.36 26.18 -15.11
N MET A 629 31.59 26.07 -14.03
CA MET A 629 30.15 25.73 -14.09
C MET A 629 29.27 26.81 -14.78
N ASN A 630 29.82 27.97 -15.15
CA ASN A 630 29.11 29.05 -15.85
C ASN A 630 29.52 29.20 -17.33
N THR A 631 30.00 28.12 -17.95
CA THR A 631 30.26 28.06 -19.39
C THR A 631 29.29 27.10 -20.05
N ASP A 632 28.89 27.43 -21.27
CA ASP A 632 28.13 26.60 -22.22
C ASP A 632 29.16 25.96 -23.16
N ASP A 633 29.65 24.76 -22.81
CA ASP A 633 30.83 24.15 -23.46
C ASP A 633 30.53 23.58 -24.85
N ASP A 634 29.27 23.23 -25.15
CA ASP A 634 28.84 22.71 -26.44
C ASP A 634 28.12 23.76 -27.34
N GLY A 635 27.75 24.90 -26.77
CA GLY A 635 27.26 26.09 -27.46
C GLY A 635 25.77 26.06 -27.79
N ASP A 636 24.97 25.31 -27.04
CA ASP A 636 23.57 25.03 -27.32
C ASP A 636 22.60 26.07 -26.71
N GLY A 637 23.08 26.83 -25.72
CA GLY A 637 22.35 27.88 -25.03
C GLY A 637 22.03 27.59 -23.57
N VAL A 638 22.37 26.40 -23.07
CA VAL A 638 22.27 25.97 -21.67
C VAL A 638 23.67 26.01 -21.04
N ASP A 639 23.78 26.49 -19.80
CA ASP A 639 25.09 26.56 -19.10
C ASP A 639 25.38 25.19 -18.46
N ASN A 640 26.62 24.70 -18.48
CA ASN A 640 27.03 23.36 -18.02
C ASN A 640 26.51 22.94 -16.63
N GLY A 641 26.19 23.89 -15.74
CA GLY A 641 25.67 23.60 -14.40
C GLY A 641 24.18 23.25 -14.36
N VAL A 642 23.45 23.44 -15.46
CA VAL A 642 22.02 23.11 -15.63
C VAL A 642 21.77 22.39 -16.95
N ASP A 643 22.83 21.96 -17.64
CA ASP A 643 22.79 21.25 -18.90
C ASP A 643 22.84 19.75 -18.63
N ASN A 644 21.81 18.98 -18.99
CA ASN A 644 21.80 17.52 -18.85
C ASN A 644 22.62 16.80 -19.93
N CYS A 645 23.16 17.53 -20.92
CA CYS A 645 24.23 17.05 -21.81
C CYS A 645 25.35 18.08 -22.01
N PRO A 646 26.18 18.40 -21.00
CA PRO A 646 27.15 19.52 -21.01
C PRO A 646 28.21 19.56 -22.13
N MET A 647 28.28 18.50 -22.95
CA MET A 647 29.23 18.32 -24.03
C MET A 647 28.57 18.01 -25.38
N THR A 648 27.24 17.87 -25.42
CA THR A 648 26.44 17.44 -26.56
C THR A 648 25.17 18.30 -26.67
N ALA A 649 25.25 19.30 -27.54
CA ALA A 649 24.20 20.30 -27.71
C ALA A 649 22.78 19.71 -27.87
N ASN A 650 21.93 19.96 -26.87
CA ASN A 650 20.51 19.59 -26.77
C ASN A 650 19.71 20.75 -26.15
N PRO A 651 19.44 21.82 -26.92
CA PRO A 651 18.78 23.03 -26.40
C PRO A 651 17.38 22.82 -25.83
N ASP A 652 16.76 21.67 -26.11
CA ASP A 652 15.47 21.22 -25.59
C ASP A 652 15.56 20.51 -24.24
N GLN A 653 16.75 20.02 -23.86
CA GLN A 653 17.02 19.33 -22.59
C GLN A 653 16.05 18.15 -22.35
N MET A 654 15.65 17.48 -23.44
CA MET A 654 14.78 16.31 -23.38
C MET A 654 15.50 15.18 -22.62
N ASP A 655 14.74 14.49 -21.79
CA ASP A 655 15.18 13.53 -20.78
C ASP A 655 13.98 12.59 -20.57
N THR A 656 13.93 11.53 -21.36
CA THR A 656 12.73 10.68 -21.52
C THR A 656 12.49 9.80 -20.30
N ASP A 657 13.55 9.30 -19.66
CA ASP A 657 13.53 8.49 -18.45
C ASP A 657 13.78 9.31 -17.16
N SER A 658 14.10 10.60 -17.29
CA SER A 658 14.27 11.54 -16.17
C SER A 658 15.44 11.20 -15.24
N ASP A 659 16.47 10.51 -15.72
CA ASP A 659 17.65 10.13 -14.93
C ASP A 659 18.66 11.30 -14.76
N GLY A 660 18.41 12.42 -15.46
CA GLY A 660 19.24 13.62 -15.43
C GLY A 660 20.33 13.67 -16.51
N ILE A 661 20.37 12.69 -17.43
CA ILE A 661 21.16 12.65 -18.65
C ILE A 661 20.19 12.91 -19.82
N GLY A 662 20.48 13.93 -20.63
CA GLY A 662 19.56 14.22 -21.74
C GLY A 662 19.62 13.18 -22.86
N ASP A 663 18.50 12.92 -23.55
CA ASP A 663 18.37 11.94 -24.64
C ASP A 663 19.49 12.03 -25.70
N ALA A 664 19.99 13.24 -25.93
CA ALA A 664 21.02 13.51 -26.93
C ALA A 664 22.40 12.93 -26.58
N CYS A 665 22.65 12.70 -25.29
CA CYS A 665 23.86 12.10 -24.76
C CYS A 665 23.60 10.83 -23.96
N ASP A 666 22.35 10.37 -23.91
CA ASP A 666 21.98 9.10 -23.36
C ASP A 666 22.27 7.92 -24.30
N ASP A 667 22.83 6.85 -23.76
CA ASP A 667 22.99 5.58 -24.45
C ASP A 667 21.77 4.65 -24.24
N ASP A 668 20.81 5.03 -23.39
CA ASP A 668 19.61 4.30 -22.95
C ASP A 668 18.42 5.26 -22.67
N ILE A 669 17.74 5.76 -23.72
CA ILE A 669 16.88 6.96 -23.60
C ILE A 669 15.64 6.76 -22.71
N ASP A 670 15.10 5.55 -22.63
CA ASP A 670 13.84 5.23 -21.96
C ASP A 670 14.01 4.42 -20.67
N GLY A 671 15.24 4.26 -20.19
CA GLY A 671 15.53 3.69 -18.87
C GLY A 671 15.19 2.20 -18.72
N ASP A 672 15.11 1.45 -19.82
CA ASP A 672 14.67 0.05 -19.85
C ASP A 672 15.84 -0.97 -19.76
N ASP A 673 17.06 -0.49 -19.49
CA ASP A 673 18.33 -1.24 -19.46
C ASP A 673 18.80 -1.79 -20.83
N VAL A 674 18.10 -1.50 -21.93
CA VAL A 674 18.45 -1.93 -23.30
C VAL A 674 18.97 -0.76 -24.12
N ASN A 675 20.26 -0.45 -23.95
CA ASN A 675 20.97 0.55 -24.79
C ASN A 675 20.43 0.72 -26.25
N ASN A 676 20.04 1.94 -26.60
CA ASN A 676 19.49 2.45 -27.88
C ASN A 676 19.98 1.80 -29.19
N GLY A 677 21.22 1.30 -29.21
CA GLY A 677 21.82 0.65 -30.37
C GLY A 677 21.41 -0.81 -30.60
N ASN A 678 20.89 -1.47 -29.56
CA ASN A 678 20.35 -2.83 -29.62
C ASN A 678 18.85 -2.88 -29.34
N ASP A 679 18.30 -1.75 -28.91
CA ASP A 679 16.89 -1.55 -28.65
C ASP A 679 16.07 -1.48 -29.94
N ASN A 680 14.98 -2.24 -29.99
CA ASN A 680 13.99 -2.20 -31.05
C ASN A 680 12.88 -1.14 -30.80
N CYS A 681 12.81 -0.55 -29.60
CA CYS A 681 11.98 0.62 -29.25
C CYS A 681 12.72 1.70 -28.42
N PRO A 682 13.73 2.41 -28.98
CA PRO A 682 14.64 3.36 -28.27
C PRO A 682 14.05 4.59 -27.56
N MET A 683 12.73 4.69 -27.41
CA MET A 683 12.04 5.80 -26.76
C MET A 683 10.84 5.29 -25.95
N THR A 684 10.68 3.98 -25.79
CA THR A 684 9.53 3.34 -25.15
C THR A 684 9.98 2.02 -24.54
N ALA A 685 10.11 2.02 -23.22
CA ALA A 685 10.67 0.92 -22.47
C ALA A 685 10.03 -0.44 -22.80
N ASN A 686 10.86 -1.40 -23.18
CA ASN A 686 10.48 -2.78 -23.48
C ASN A 686 11.67 -3.76 -23.32
N ASN A 687 12.06 -4.05 -22.07
CA ASN A 687 13.20 -4.91 -21.74
C ASN A 687 13.16 -6.29 -22.43
N ASP A 688 11.97 -6.81 -22.73
CA ASP A 688 11.77 -8.12 -23.36
C ASP A 688 12.17 -8.16 -24.85
N GLN A 689 12.25 -6.98 -25.49
CA GLN A 689 12.62 -6.77 -26.89
C GLN A 689 11.81 -7.68 -27.83
N ALA A 690 10.52 -7.87 -27.50
CA ALA A 690 9.58 -8.60 -28.36
C ALA A 690 9.51 -7.94 -29.75
N ASP A 691 9.51 -8.77 -30.80
CA ASP A 691 9.55 -8.40 -32.23
C ASP A 691 8.93 -9.57 -32.99
N THR A 692 7.61 -9.64 -32.95
CA THR A 692 6.79 -10.79 -33.35
C THR A 692 6.89 -11.06 -34.86
N ASP A 693 6.95 -10.00 -35.69
CA ASP A 693 7.11 -10.12 -37.14
C ASP A 693 8.60 -10.17 -37.62
N GLY A 694 9.53 -9.76 -36.77
CA GLY A 694 10.96 -9.80 -37.00
C GLY A 694 11.48 -8.70 -37.93
N ASP A 695 10.78 -7.57 -38.05
CA ASP A 695 11.18 -6.45 -38.90
C ASP A 695 12.21 -5.51 -38.24
N GLY A 696 12.32 -5.58 -36.91
CA GLY A 696 13.29 -4.88 -36.07
C GLY A 696 12.77 -3.62 -35.40
N THR A 697 11.48 -3.29 -35.54
CA THR A 697 10.71 -2.51 -34.55
C THR A 697 10.17 -3.48 -33.50
N GLY A 698 10.12 -3.09 -32.22
CA GLY A 698 9.56 -3.97 -31.19
C GLY A 698 8.05 -3.83 -31.05
N ASP A 699 7.38 -4.88 -30.56
CA ASP A 699 5.91 -4.97 -30.48
C ASP A 699 5.30 -3.72 -29.79
N VAL A 700 5.90 -3.27 -28.67
CA VAL A 700 5.43 -2.10 -27.90
C VAL A 700 5.43 -0.79 -28.71
N CYS A 701 6.26 -0.68 -29.74
CA CYS A 701 6.35 0.49 -30.61
C CYS A 701 6.07 0.19 -32.09
N ASP A 702 5.61 -1.03 -32.39
CA ASP A 702 5.02 -1.38 -33.67
C ASP A 702 3.52 -1.07 -33.65
N THR A 703 2.90 -1.12 -34.82
CA THR A 703 1.47 -0.86 -35.02
C THR A 703 0.77 -2.03 -35.71
N ASP A 704 1.50 -3.13 -35.95
CA ASP A 704 1.15 -4.36 -36.67
C ASP A 704 2.16 -5.45 -36.24
N ASP A 705 2.03 -5.92 -34.99
CA ASP A 705 3.03 -6.74 -34.28
C ASP A 705 3.39 -8.03 -35.02
N ASP A 706 2.45 -8.62 -35.76
CA ASP A 706 2.67 -9.87 -36.50
C ASP A 706 2.90 -9.69 -38.02
N GLY A 707 2.90 -8.44 -38.48
CA GLY A 707 3.25 -8.03 -39.84
C GLY A 707 2.34 -8.62 -40.92
N ASP A 708 1.09 -8.94 -40.57
CA ASP A 708 0.13 -9.56 -41.47
C ASP A 708 -0.54 -8.54 -42.41
N GLY A 709 -0.46 -7.26 -42.04
CA GLY A 709 -1.01 -6.11 -42.75
C GLY A 709 -2.31 -5.56 -42.17
N VAL A 710 -2.71 -6.00 -40.97
CA VAL A 710 -3.81 -5.46 -40.16
C VAL A 710 -3.19 -4.89 -38.88
N THR A 711 -3.54 -3.64 -38.54
CA THR A 711 -2.97 -2.99 -37.35
C THR A 711 -3.54 -3.59 -36.07
N ASP A 712 -2.79 -3.67 -34.98
CA ASP A 712 -3.17 -4.40 -33.75
C ASP A 712 -4.56 -4.02 -33.23
N GLY A 713 -4.90 -2.73 -33.19
CA GLY A 713 -6.22 -2.26 -32.76
C GLY A 713 -7.40 -2.69 -33.65
N ASN A 714 -7.14 -3.24 -34.83
CA ASN A 714 -8.12 -3.81 -35.76
C ASN A 714 -7.87 -5.30 -36.03
N ASP A 715 -6.87 -5.90 -35.38
CA ASP A 715 -6.47 -7.28 -35.58
C ASP A 715 -7.14 -8.17 -34.53
N ASN A 716 -7.91 -9.17 -34.98
CA ASN A 716 -8.52 -10.14 -34.08
C ASN A 716 -7.56 -11.24 -33.61
N CYS A 717 -6.30 -11.21 -34.05
CA CYS A 717 -5.17 -11.99 -33.55
C CYS A 717 -3.86 -11.17 -33.61
N PRO A 718 -3.67 -10.13 -32.79
CA PRO A 718 -2.56 -9.16 -32.92
C PRO A 718 -1.15 -9.74 -33.00
N VAL A 719 -0.91 -10.90 -32.37
CA VAL A 719 0.40 -11.57 -32.34
C VAL A 719 0.47 -12.83 -33.24
N ASN A 720 -0.56 -13.12 -34.02
CA ASN A 720 -0.67 -14.36 -34.81
C ASN A 720 -1.21 -14.14 -36.23
N ALA A 721 -0.27 -13.86 -37.14
CA ALA A 721 -0.56 -13.47 -38.52
C ALA A 721 -1.70 -14.24 -39.19
N ASN A 722 -2.82 -13.56 -39.38
CA ASN A 722 -4.05 -14.03 -39.99
C ASN A 722 -4.67 -12.96 -40.93
N PRO A 723 -4.05 -12.64 -42.10
CA PRO A 723 -4.47 -11.49 -42.92
C PRO A 723 -5.90 -11.58 -43.50
N ASP A 724 -6.58 -12.72 -43.30
CA ASP A 724 -7.97 -12.93 -43.66
C ASP A 724 -8.97 -12.66 -42.53
N GLN A 725 -8.49 -12.36 -41.31
CA GLN A 725 -9.26 -11.95 -40.13
C GLN A 725 -10.48 -12.84 -39.93
N MET A 726 -10.27 -14.14 -40.11
CA MET A 726 -11.34 -15.12 -40.10
C MET A 726 -11.76 -15.37 -38.65
N ASP A 727 -13.01 -15.06 -38.34
CA ASP A 727 -13.65 -15.27 -37.04
C ASP A 727 -14.97 -15.99 -37.30
N SER A 728 -15.00 -17.29 -37.02
CA SER A 728 -16.06 -18.21 -37.44
C SER A 728 -17.32 -18.13 -36.58
N ASP A 729 -17.19 -17.79 -35.30
CA ASP A 729 -18.23 -17.63 -34.28
C ASP A 729 -18.62 -16.18 -34.03
N ASN A 730 -17.82 -15.22 -34.47
CA ASN A 730 -18.02 -13.77 -34.36
C ASN A 730 -17.96 -13.27 -32.91
N ASP A 731 -17.02 -13.78 -32.12
CA ASP A 731 -16.78 -13.32 -30.75
C ASP A 731 -15.67 -12.26 -30.65
N GLY A 732 -15.01 -11.94 -31.77
CA GLY A 732 -13.95 -10.94 -31.82
C GLY A 732 -12.54 -11.51 -31.73
N VAL A 733 -12.39 -12.83 -31.54
CA VAL A 733 -11.10 -13.54 -31.59
C VAL A 733 -10.96 -14.25 -32.93
N GLY A 734 -9.81 -14.16 -33.58
CA GLY A 734 -9.60 -14.82 -34.86
C GLY A 734 -9.39 -16.32 -34.73
N ASP A 735 -9.90 -17.10 -35.69
CA ASP A 735 -9.80 -18.57 -35.80
C ASP A 735 -8.37 -19.12 -35.60
N VAL A 736 -7.34 -18.30 -35.80
CA VAL A 736 -5.91 -18.67 -35.71
C VAL A 736 -5.40 -18.63 -34.27
N CYS A 737 -5.93 -17.73 -33.45
CA CYS A 737 -5.61 -17.54 -32.03
C CYS A 737 -6.75 -17.94 -31.10
N ASP A 738 -7.87 -18.43 -31.64
CA ASP A 738 -9.00 -18.95 -30.90
C ASP A 738 -8.89 -20.47 -30.65
N ASP A 739 -8.99 -20.86 -29.39
CA ASP A 739 -8.97 -22.25 -28.91
C ASP A 739 -10.33 -22.98 -29.09
N ASP A 740 -11.44 -22.25 -29.25
CA ASP A 740 -12.76 -22.75 -29.66
C ASP A 740 -13.36 -21.99 -30.86
N PRO A 741 -12.73 -22.07 -32.06
CA PRO A 741 -13.03 -21.26 -33.25
C PRO A 741 -14.38 -21.60 -33.93
N ASN A 742 -15.29 -22.25 -33.23
CA ASN A 742 -16.63 -22.57 -33.70
C ASN A 742 -17.68 -22.59 -32.57
N ASN A 743 -17.32 -22.21 -31.34
CA ASN A 743 -18.16 -22.31 -30.15
C ASN A 743 -18.79 -23.73 -30.01
N ASP A 744 -17.95 -24.77 -30.12
CA ASP A 744 -18.36 -26.19 -30.07
C ASP A 744 -17.78 -26.92 -28.84
N MET A 745 -16.90 -26.29 -28.05
CA MET A 745 -16.35 -26.86 -26.81
C MET A 745 -17.35 -26.78 -25.66
N GLY A 746 -18.28 -25.82 -25.69
CA GLY A 746 -19.26 -25.63 -24.63
C GLY A 746 -18.58 -25.15 -23.35
N ASP A 747 -17.97 -23.99 -23.44
CA ASP A 747 -17.41 -23.14 -22.39
C ASP A 747 -18.19 -21.80 -22.57
N ASN A 748 -18.98 -21.37 -21.59
CA ASN A 748 -19.94 -20.25 -21.82
C ASN A 748 -19.36 -18.88 -21.47
N ASP A 749 -18.30 -18.89 -20.69
CA ASP A 749 -17.63 -17.80 -20.00
C ASP A 749 -16.17 -17.67 -20.43
N ASN A 750 -15.70 -18.56 -21.32
CA ASN A 750 -14.45 -18.49 -22.05
C ASN A 750 -13.22 -18.45 -21.11
N ASP A 751 -13.29 -19.14 -19.98
CA ASP A 751 -12.23 -19.19 -18.98
C ASP A 751 -11.26 -20.37 -19.20
N GLY A 752 -11.51 -21.18 -20.23
CA GLY A 752 -10.73 -22.37 -20.58
C GLY A 752 -11.27 -23.67 -19.97
N VAL A 753 -12.33 -23.62 -19.16
CA VAL A 753 -12.97 -24.77 -18.50
C VAL A 753 -14.32 -25.06 -19.13
N THR A 754 -14.44 -26.22 -19.78
CA THR A 754 -15.73 -26.62 -20.38
C THR A 754 -16.83 -26.76 -19.30
N ASN A 755 -18.04 -26.24 -19.57
CA ASN A 755 -19.27 -26.29 -18.75
C ASN A 755 -19.54 -27.63 -17.99
N GLY A 756 -19.04 -28.75 -18.49
CA GLY A 756 -19.24 -30.08 -17.90
C GLY A 756 -18.29 -30.43 -16.75
N ASN A 757 -17.15 -29.74 -16.69
CA ASN A 757 -16.15 -29.83 -15.63
C ASN A 757 -16.03 -28.53 -14.85
N ASP A 758 -16.76 -27.51 -15.29
CA ASP A 758 -16.80 -26.18 -14.69
C ASP A 758 -17.78 -26.14 -13.50
N ASN A 759 -17.28 -25.77 -12.32
CA ASN A 759 -18.07 -25.58 -11.11
C ASN A 759 -18.74 -24.19 -11.05
N CYS A 760 -18.38 -23.26 -11.94
CA CYS A 760 -19.08 -22.02 -12.22
C CYS A 760 -19.33 -21.76 -13.73
N PRO A 761 -20.22 -22.53 -14.40
CA PRO A 761 -20.43 -22.55 -15.87
C PRO A 761 -20.81 -21.26 -16.62
N ASN A 762 -20.87 -20.11 -15.95
CA ASN A 762 -21.16 -18.82 -16.57
C ASN A 762 -20.42 -17.66 -15.85
N VAL A 763 -19.47 -17.96 -14.97
CA VAL A 763 -18.62 -17.00 -14.26
C VAL A 763 -17.19 -17.53 -14.38
N ALA A 764 -16.36 -16.85 -15.14
CA ALA A 764 -15.00 -17.28 -15.41
C ALA A 764 -14.23 -17.52 -14.10
N ASN A 765 -13.79 -18.76 -13.89
CA ASN A 765 -13.01 -19.18 -12.74
C ASN A 765 -12.05 -20.34 -13.12
N PRO A 766 -10.97 -20.05 -13.87
CA PRO A 766 -10.08 -21.08 -14.42
C PRO A 766 -9.52 -22.05 -13.37
N ASN A 767 -9.40 -21.60 -12.11
CA ASN A 767 -8.85 -22.34 -10.99
C ASN A 767 -9.83 -23.32 -10.31
N GLN A 768 -11.13 -23.18 -10.57
CA GLN A 768 -12.15 -24.15 -10.14
C GLN A 768 -12.16 -24.42 -8.62
N THR A 769 -11.86 -23.40 -7.81
CA THR A 769 -11.91 -23.47 -6.33
C THR A 769 -13.32 -23.80 -5.86
N ASP A 770 -13.43 -24.64 -4.82
CA ASP A 770 -14.68 -25.15 -4.22
C ASP A 770 -14.38 -25.49 -2.75
N THR A 771 -14.41 -24.47 -1.90
CA THR A 771 -13.92 -24.50 -0.52
C THR A 771 -14.76 -25.42 0.38
N ASP A 772 -16.08 -25.44 0.23
CA ASP A 772 -16.97 -26.32 1.00
C ASP A 772 -17.21 -27.71 0.35
N SER A 773 -16.75 -27.88 -0.89
CA SER A 773 -16.87 -29.10 -1.69
C SER A 773 -18.31 -29.56 -1.96
N ASP A 774 -19.26 -28.63 -2.08
CA ASP A 774 -20.64 -28.93 -2.45
C ASP A 774 -20.86 -29.10 -3.96
N GLY A 775 -19.88 -28.64 -4.76
CA GLY A 775 -19.82 -28.74 -6.21
C GLY A 775 -20.22 -27.47 -6.96
N GLN A 776 -20.55 -26.38 -6.26
CA GLN A 776 -20.55 -25.02 -6.77
C GLN A 776 -19.18 -24.39 -6.45
N GLY A 777 -18.59 -23.64 -7.38
CA GLY A 777 -17.27 -23.04 -7.16
C GLY A 777 -17.36 -21.71 -6.42
N ASP A 778 -16.29 -21.31 -5.74
CA ASP A 778 -16.28 -20.12 -4.87
C ASP A 778 -16.69 -18.83 -5.62
N ALA A 779 -16.29 -18.72 -6.90
CA ALA A 779 -16.64 -17.58 -7.75
C ALA A 779 -18.15 -17.42 -8.01
N CYS A 780 -18.94 -18.45 -7.72
CA CYS A 780 -20.38 -18.43 -7.91
C CYS A 780 -21.16 -19.04 -6.75
N ASP A 781 -20.51 -19.40 -5.64
CA ASP A 781 -21.13 -19.88 -4.41
C ASP A 781 -21.39 -18.68 -3.49
N PRO A 782 -22.61 -18.51 -2.96
CA PRO A 782 -22.89 -17.47 -1.97
C PRO A 782 -22.49 -17.83 -0.52
N ASP A 783 -21.96 -19.03 -0.26
CA ASP A 783 -21.55 -19.54 1.07
C ASP A 783 -20.32 -20.43 0.90
N ASN A 784 -19.18 -19.83 0.56
CA ASN A 784 -17.95 -20.51 0.14
C ASN A 784 -17.43 -21.57 1.12
N ASP A 785 -17.69 -21.42 2.42
CA ASP A 785 -17.24 -22.37 3.45
C ASP A 785 -18.33 -23.32 3.97
N GLY A 786 -19.57 -23.13 3.52
CA GLY A 786 -20.71 -23.98 3.81
C GLY A 786 -21.12 -24.00 5.29
N ASP A 787 -20.79 -22.96 6.06
CA ASP A 787 -21.11 -22.88 7.47
C ASP A 787 -22.57 -22.46 7.73
N GLY A 788 -23.22 -21.91 6.70
CA GLY A 788 -24.60 -21.45 6.69
C GLY A 788 -24.80 -19.96 6.94
N VAL A 789 -23.72 -19.18 6.95
CA VAL A 789 -23.69 -17.72 6.79
C VAL A 789 -23.25 -17.43 5.35
N LEU A 790 -23.82 -16.39 4.73
CA LEU A 790 -23.52 -16.11 3.32
C LEU A 790 -22.35 -15.14 3.26
N ASP A 791 -21.50 -15.27 2.24
CA ASP A 791 -20.37 -14.38 1.98
C ASP A 791 -20.85 -12.92 1.83
N ASP A 792 -21.94 -12.72 1.08
CA ASP A 792 -22.69 -11.45 0.99
C ASP A 792 -24.09 -11.64 1.62
N GLY A 793 -24.14 -11.55 2.94
CA GLY A 793 -25.33 -11.92 3.71
C GLY A 793 -26.36 -10.79 3.84
N ASP A 794 -26.01 -9.57 3.45
CA ASP A 794 -26.93 -8.45 3.34
C ASP A 794 -27.36 -8.11 1.89
N ASN A 795 -26.69 -8.71 0.89
CA ASN A 795 -26.89 -8.53 -0.56
C ASN A 795 -26.50 -7.12 -1.04
N SER A 796 -25.44 -6.54 -0.49
CA SER A 796 -24.82 -5.29 -0.96
C SER A 796 -24.16 -5.46 -2.34
N GLY A 797 -23.79 -6.69 -2.70
CA GLY A 797 -22.97 -7.01 -3.86
C GLY A 797 -21.46 -6.96 -3.58
N SER A 798 -21.07 -6.64 -2.34
CA SER A 798 -19.68 -6.60 -1.89
C SER A 798 -19.51 -7.49 -0.66
N PRO A 799 -18.96 -8.71 -0.80
CA PRO A 799 -18.67 -9.56 0.35
C PRO A 799 -17.52 -8.91 1.15
N ASP A 800 -17.83 -8.29 2.29
CA ASP A 800 -16.92 -7.73 3.33
C ASP A 800 -17.27 -6.29 3.78
N ASP A 801 -18.28 -5.65 3.19
CA ASP A 801 -18.67 -4.28 3.53
C ASP A 801 -19.51 -4.20 4.83
N ASN A 802 -20.14 -5.32 5.23
CA ASN A 802 -20.92 -5.42 6.46
C ASN A 802 -20.71 -6.77 7.16
N ARG A 803 -19.46 -7.10 7.48
CA ARG A 803 -19.07 -8.35 8.17
C ARG A 803 -19.87 -8.59 9.45
N CYS A 804 -20.36 -9.82 9.60
CA CYS A 804 -21.06 -10.28 10.79
C CYS A 804 -20.15 -10.17 12.00
N MET A 805 -20.66 -9.60 13.09
CA MET A 805 -19.88 -9.49 14.32
C MET A 805 -20.58 -10.25 15.44
N ASP A 806 -19.80 -11.03 16.18
CA ASP A 806 -20.19 -11.55 17.49
C ASP A 806 -21.47 -12.44 17.54
N GLY A 807 -21.63 -13.31 16.54
CA GLY A 807 -22.70 -14.31 16.45
C GLY A 807 -23.98 -13.84 15.78
N GLU A 808 -23.90 -12.73 15.05
CA GLU A 808 -24.82 -12.43 13.95
C GLU A 808 -24.62 -13.43 12.81
N THR A 809 -25.67 -13.70 12.04
CA THR A 809 -25.66 -14.78 11.01
C THR A 809 -26.62 -14.43 9.86
N SER A 810 -27.00 -13.16 9.73
CA SER A 810 -28.01 -12.72 8.77
C SER A 810 -28.01 -11.20 8.64
N ASN A 811 -28.15 -10.69 7.41
CA ASN A 811 -28.03 -9.27 7.10
C ASN A 811 -26.66 -8.68 7.47
N CYS A 812 -25.63 -9.50 7.28
CA CYS A 812 -24.22 -9.20 7.45
C CYS A 812 -23.44 -10.31 6.74
N ASP A 813 -22.22 -10.01 6.34
CA ASP A 813 -21.33 -10.87 5.56
C ASP A 813 -20.59 -11.86 6.43
N ASP A 814 -20.11 -12.94 5.85
CA ASP A 814 -19.31 -13.89 6.61
C ASP A 814 -18.01 -13.23 7.07
N ASN A 815 -17.74 -13.22 8.38
CA ASN A 815 -16.48 -12.68 8.89
C ASN A 815 -15.30 -13.65 8.77
N CYS A 816 -15.52 -14.85 8.23
CA CYS A 816 -14.52 -15.78 7.72
C CYS A 816 -15.02 -16.50 6.44
N PRO A 817 -15.10 -15.82 5.28
CA PRO A 817 -15.72 -16.37 4.05
C PRO A 817 -15.18 -17.72 3.57
N THR A 818 -13.95 -18.07 3.93
CA THR A 818 -13.30 -19.32 3.51
C THR A 818 -13.05 -20.30 4.66
N THR A 819 -13.47 -19.98 5.89
CA THR A 819 -13.15 -20.77 7.09
C THR A 819 -14.37 -20.96 7.99
N PRO A 820 -14.95 -22.18 8.05
CA PRO A 820 -16.24 -22.41 8.69
C PRO A 820 -16.29 -21.96 10.14
N ASN A 821 -17.14 -20.97 10.43
CA ASN A 821 -17.19 -20.34 11.74
C ASN A 821 -18.59 -19.88 12.17
N ALA A 822 -19.66 -20.59 11.82
CA ALA A 822 -21.09 -20.29 11.98
C ALA A 822 -21.61 -19.62 13.30
N ASP A 823 -20.79 -19.52 14.35
CA ASP A 823 -21.01 -18.61 15.47
C ASP A 823 -20.44 -17.19 15.29
N GLN A 824 -19.90 -16.87 14.10
CA GLN A 824 -19.48 -15.56 13.59
C GLN A 824 -18.82 -14.71 14.67
N ARG A 825 -17.94 -15.34 15.46
CA ARG A 825 -17.44 -14.71 16.67
C ARG A 825 -16.29 -13.80 16.32
N ASP A 826 -16.42 -12.53 16.68
CA ASP A 826 -15.37 -11.53 16.55
C ASP A 826 -15.15 -10.89 17.94
N THR A 827 -14.13 -11.37 18.65
CA THR A 827 -13.92 -10.94 20.04
C THR A 827 -13.30 -9.54 20.14
N ASP A 828 -12.47 -9.15 19.18
CA ASP A 828 -11.74 -7.88 19.01
C ASP A 828 -12.69 -6.76 18.61
N GLY A 829 -13.66 -7.09 17.76
CA GLY A 829 -14.54 -6.16 17.07
C GLY A 829 -13.86 -5.48 15.89
N ASP A 830 -12.90 -6.15 15.23
CA ASP A 830 -12.21 -5.64 14.04
C ASP A 830 -12.86 -6.11 12.72
N GLY A 831 -13.94 -6.91 12.80
CA GLY A 831 -14.66 -7.42 11.66
C GLY A 831 -14.15 -8.75 11.13
N VAL A 832 -13.02 -9.28 11.63
CA VAL A 832 -12.50 -10.60 11.23
C VAL A 832 -12.86 -11.64 12.28
N GLY A 833 -13.41 -12.78 11.85
CA GLY A 833 -13.85 -13.82 12.76
C GLY A 833 -12.68 -14.51 13.46
N ASP A 834 -12.86 -14.87 14.74
CA ASP A 834 -11.89 -15.57 15.61
C ASP A 834 -11.30 -16.86 14.97
N ALA A 835 -11.97 -17.42 13.96
CA ALA A 835 -11.57 -18.63 13.25
C ALA A 835 -10.52 -18.40 12.16
N CYS A 836 -10.52 -17.23 11.52
CA CYS A 836 -9.60 -16.82 10.45
C CYS A 836 -8.70 -15.64 10.87
N ASP A 837 -8.96 -15.02 12.02
CA ASP A 837 -8.14 -13.97 12.61
C ASP A 837 -6.91 -14.54 13.34
N GLY A 838 -5.72 -14.28 12.78
CA GLY A 838 -4.41 -14.57 13.37
C GLY A 838 -3.91 -13.52 14.38
N ASN A 839 -4.50 -12.31 14.37
CA ASN A 839 -4.12 -11.10 15.11
C ASN A 839 -5.09 -10.77 16.25
N GLN A 840 -5.52 -11.82 16.95
CA GLN A 840 -6.37 -11.97 18.15
C GLN A 840 -6.11 -11.03 19.38
N GLN A 841 -5.40 -9.91 19.23
CA GLN A 841 -4.88 -9.07 20.29
C GLN A 841 -5.91 -8.06 20.79
N ILE A 842 -6.61 -8.44 21.86
CA ILE A 842 -7.38 -7.51 22.69
C ILE A 842 -6.46 -6.48 23.36
N ALA A 843 -6.21 -5.36 22.69
CA ALA A 843 -5.49 -4.21 23.21
C ALA A 843 -6.44 -3.27 23.98
N CYS A 844 -5.94 -2.57 25.01
CA CYS A 844 -6.66 -1.47 25.63
C CYS A 844 -6.04 -0.15 25.22
N GLY A 845 -6.86 0.89 25.01
CA GLY A 845 -6.38 2.21 24.61
C GLY A 845 -5.96 2.31 23.14
N GLY A 846 -5.59 3.50 22.67
CA GLY A 846 -5.39 3.75 21.22
C GLY A 846 -6.69 3.57 20.42
N ASN A 847 -6.57 3.36 19.11
CA ASN A 847 -7.68 3.09 18.18
C ASN A 847 -8.45 1.77 18.48
N SER A 848 -8.21 1.11 19.61
CA SER A 848 -8.95 -0.08 20.05
C SER A 848 -10.37 0.23 20.55
N ALA A 849 -11.29 -0.70 20.29
CA ALA A 849 -12.65 -0.68 20.86
C ALA A 849 -12.66 -0.71 22.41
N PHE A 850 -11.65 -1.31 23.05
CA PHE A 850 -11.56 -1.43 24.51
C PHE A 850 -10.90 -0.20 25.15
N GLN A 851 -11.70 0.62 25.80
CA GLN A 851 -11.23 1.84 26.46
C GLN A 851 -10.88 1.59 27.94
N PRO A 852 -9.69 2.03 28.42
CA PRO A 852 -9.24 1.75 29.78
C PRO A 852 -9.95 2.62 30.83
N ILE A 853 -10.16 2.08 32.02
CA ILE A 853 -10.73 2.81 33.17
C ILE A 853 -9.60 3.51 33.95
N ILE A 854 -9.40 4.81 33.70
CA ILE A 854 -8.22 5.56 34.19
C ILE A 854 -8.55 6.75 35.13
N GLU A 855 -7.52 7.29 35.81
CA GLU A 855 -7.59 8.50 36.65
C GLU A 855 -7.98 9.76 35.81
N PRO A 856 -8.60 10.80 36.43
CA PRO A 856 -8.89 10.98 37.86
C PRO A 856 -10.18 10.30 38.32
N ASN A 857 -10.90 9.63 37.42
CA ASN A 857 -12.22 9.07 37.69
C ASN A 857 -12.17 7.61 38.14
N ALA A 858 -11.03 6.93 38.07
CA ALA A 858 -10.89 5.56 38.54
C ALA A 858 -10.36 5.46 39.98
N THR A 859 -10.68 4.35 40.66
CA THR A 859 -10.06 3.96 41.94
C THR A 859 -9.78 2.46 41.97
N VAL A 860 -8.69 2.05 42.65
CA VAL A 860 -8.33 0.64 42.84
C VAL A 860 -8.49 0.21 44.30
N ASP A 861 -9.30 -0.83 44.54
CA ASP A 861 -9.44 -1.53 45.83
C ASP A 861 -8.87 -2.96 45.77
N PHE A 862 -8.18 -3.36 46.83
CA PHE A 862 -7.54 -4.66 46.95
C PHE A 862 -7.95 -5.39 48.23
N ASP A 863 -8.54 -6.58 48.09
CA ASP A 863 -8.88 -7.49 49.19
C ASP A 863 -8.04 -8.77 49.10
N GLY A 864 -6.96 -8.82 49.87
CA GLY A 864 -6.03 -9.95 49.94
C GLY A 864 -6.53 -11.19 50.69
N GLY A 865 -7.83 -11.35 50.94
CA GLY A 865 -8.43 -12.60 51.41
C GLY A 865 -8.04 -13.01 52.84
N GLY A 866 -8.59 -12.34 53.86
CA GLY A 866 -8.80 -12.85 55.24
C GLY A 866 -7.59 -13.24 56.12
N LEU A 867 -6.38 -13.41 55.58
CA LEU A 867 -5.15 -13.70 56.33
C LEU A 867 -4.10 -12.60 56.07
N ILE A 868 -3.75 -11.87 57.13
CA ILE A 868 -2.87 -10.70 57.08
C ILE A 868 -1.43 -11.14 56.73
N GLY A 869 -0.96 -10.76 55.54
CA GLY A 869 0.45 -10.45 55.30
C GLY A 869 1.24 -11.32 54.31
N LEU A 870 0.61 -12.05 53.39
CA LEU A 870 1.35 -12.77 52.32
C LEU A 870 0.89 -12.44 50.90
N SER A 871 -0.29 -11.82 50.71
CA SER A 871 -0.71 -11.27 49.42
C SER A 871 -0.63 -9.75 49.44
N GLY A 872 -0.25 -9.14 48.32
CA GLY A 872 -0.10 -7.70 48.18
C GLY A 872 -0.25 -7.27 46.73
N LEU A 873 -0.61 -5.99 46.55
CA LEU A 873 -0.64 -5.30 45.27
C LEU A 873 0.29 -4.09 45.41
N GLU A 874 1.41 -4.14 44.70
CA GLU A 874 2.39 -3.04 44.62
C GLU A 874 2.10 -2.20 43.37
N ASP A 875 2.44 -0.91 43.40
CA ASP A 875 2.24 0.01 42.28
C ASP A 875 0.83 0.06 41.70
N ARG A 876 -0.20 -0.11 42.55
CA ARG A 876 -1.62 -0.18 42.17
C ARG A 876 -2.14 0.93 41.23
N ASN A 877 -1.47 2.07 41.18
CA ASN A 877 -1.90 3.20 40.36
C ASN A 877 -1.61 2.98 38.88
N ASN A 878 -0.65 2.09 38.57
CA ASN A 878 -0.36 1.60 37.23
C ASN A 878 -1.59 0.96 36.55
N LEU A 879 -2.55 0.40 37.32
CA LEU A 879 -3.80 -0.14 36.75
C LEU A 879 -4.73 0.91 36.12
N ILE A 880 -4.55 2.18 36.48
CA ILE A 880 -5.49 3.25 36.21
C ILE A 880 -4.76 4.52 35.71
N ASP A 881 -3.52 4.39 35.25
CA ASP A 881 -2.81 5.48 34.58
C ASP A 881 -2.95 5.34 33.04
N ASP A 882 -2.35 6.27 32.31
CA ASP A 882 -2.36 6.35 30.86
C ASP A 882 -1.25 5.52 30.19
N ASN A 883 -0.35 4.91 30.98
CA ASN A 883 0.75 4.08 30.47
C ASN A 883 0.37 2.60 30.59
N LEU A 884 -0.18 2.07 29.49
CA LEU A 884 -0.77 0.73 29.44
C LEU A 884 0.27 -0.40 29.38
N ASP A 885 1.56 -0.06 29.30
CA ASP A 885 2.68 -1.01 29.31
C ASP A 885 3.29 -1.23 30.68
N ASN A 886 2.98 -0.36 31.63
CA ASN A 886 3.35 -0.58 33.02
C ASN A 886 2.26 -1.43 33.72
N ALA A 887 2.62 -2.09 34.82
CA ALA A 887 1.69 -2.96 35.52
C ALA A 887 1.82 -2.80 37.04
N ALA A 888 0.76 -3.12 37.76
CA ALA A 888 0.86 -3.37 39.19
C ALA A 888 1.21 -4.83 39.46
N GLU A 889 2.16 -5.05 40.36
CA GLU A 889 2.58 -6.40 40.74
C GLU A 889 1.65 -6.98 41.81
N LEU A 890 0.85 -7.99 41.42
CA LEU A 890 0.04 -8.79 42.33
C LEU A 890 0.83 -10.01 42.83
N THR A 891 1.13 -10.03 44.12
CA THR A 891 1.64 -11.24 44.80
C THR A 891 0.51 -12.00 45.48
N ILE A 892 0.34 -13.29 45.17
CA ILE A 892 -0.59 -14.19 45.85
C ILE A 892 0.17 -15.08 46.85
N GLY A 893 -0.14 -14.93 48.13
CA GLY A 893 0.50 -15.65 49.23
C GLY A 893 0.03 -17.09 49.43
N ALA A 894 0.96 -17.99 49.77
CA ALA A 894 0.64 -19.39 50.09
C ALA A 894 -0.23 -19.55 51.36
N ASN A 895 -1.22 -20.45 51.32
CA ASN A 895 -2.19 -20.78 52.38
C ASN A 895 -3.32 -19.74 52.61
N LEU A 896 -3.81 -19.12 51.54
CA LEU A 896 -4.94 -18.19 51.59
C LEU A 896 -6.25 -18.88 52.05
N ALA A 897 -7.06 -18.17 52.84
CA ALA A 897 -8.34 -18.68 53.39
C ALA A 897 -9.59 -18.06 52.72
N GLY A 898 -9.42 -17.37 51.60
CA GLY A 898 -10.47 -16.69 50.82
C GLY A 898 -9.93 -16.26 49.46
N PRO A 899 -10.77 -15.71 48.56
CA PRO A 899 -10.31 -15.21 47.27
C PRO A 899 -9.45 -13.95 47.42
N VAL A 900 -8.56 -13.71 46.46
CA VAL A 900 -7.93 -12.39 46.26
C VAL A 900 -8.75 -11.63 45.24
N ASN A 901 -9.10 -10.39 45.57
CA ASN A 901 -9.84 -9.52 44.64
C ASN A 901 -9.06 -8.23 44.41
N THR A 902 -8.91 -7.85 43.15
CA THR A 902 -8.53 -6.50 42.73
C THR A 902 -9.74 -5.91 42.01
N THR A 903 -10.20 -4.73 42.44
CA THR A 903 -11.37 -4.06 41.87
C THR A 903 -10.96 -2.69 41.35
N VAL A 904 -11.21 -2.43 40.07
CA VAL A 904 -11.12 -1.11 39.44
C VAL A 904 -12.54 -0.55 39.37
N THR A 905 -12.75 0.66 39.88
CA THR A 905 -14.05 1.33 39.93
C THR A 905 -13.97 2.67 39.22
N ASP A 906 -14.81 2.87 38.22
CA ASP A 906 -15.08 4.18 37.65
C ASP A 906 -16.05 4.93 38.56
N THR A 907 -15.66 6.12 38.99
CA THR A 907 -16.42 6.97 39.92
C THR A 907 -17.22 8.06 39.21
N ALA A 908 -17.05 8.20 37.89
CA ALA A 908 -17.72 9.19 37.07
C ALA A 908 -18.77 8.58 36.12
N ARG A 909 -18.62 7.32 35.72
CA ARG A 909 -19.45 6.67 34.71
C ARG A 909 -20.02 5.33 35.19
N ASP A 910 -21.32 5.15 34.94
CA ASP A 910 -21.96 3.84 34.94
C ASP A 910 -21.97 3.32 33.50
N TYR A 911 -21.44 2.12 33.27
CA TYR A 911 -21.44 1.44 31.98
C TYR A 911 -22.75 0.70 31.82
N SER A 912 -23.47 0.97 30.72
CA SER A 912 -24.75 0.34 30.40
C SER A 912 -24.89 0.14 28.90
N GLY A 913 -25.29 -1.05 28.49
CA GLY A 913 -25.53 -1.45 27.09
C GLY A 913 -25.84 -2.95 27.08
N SER A 914 -26.64 -3.42 26.12
CA SER A 914 -26.84 -4.86 25.94
C SER A 914 -25.66 -5.38 25.14
N GLY A 915 -24.84 -6.27 25.70
CA GLY A 915 -23.66 -6.81 25.04
C GLY A 915 -22.36 -6.06 25.34
N THR A 916 -22.35 -5.16 26.34
CA THR A 916 -21.12 -4.44 26.74
C THR A 916 -20.00 -5.43 27.05
N ARG A 917 -18.85 -5.25 26.41
CA ARG A 917 -17.67 -6.11 26.52
C ARG A 917 -16.72 -5.55 27.57
N VAL A 918 -16.14 -6.43 28.38
CA VAL A 918 -15.25 -6.06 29.49
C VAL A 918 -14.02 -6.94 29.45
N ALA A 919 -12.83 -6.32 29.50
CA ALA A 919 -11.55 -6.99 29.54
C ALA A 919 -10.73 -6.59 30.78
N PHE A 920 -9.84 -7.49 31.20
CA PHE A 920 -8.86 -7.23 32.24
C PHE A 920 -7.54 -7.88 31.84
N ILE A 921 -6.53 -7.04 31.60
CA ILE A 921 -5.26 -7.45 31.02
C ILE A 921 -4.30 -7.87 32.13
N ILE A 922 -3.76 -9.09 32.03
CA ILE A 922 -2.89 -9.71 33.03
C ILE A 922 -1.67 -10.38 32.39
N GLY A 923 -0.55 -10.40 33.09
CA GLY A 923 0.64 -11.19 32.75
C GLY A 923 1.07 -12.09 33.90
N LYS A 924 1.81 -13.16 33.62
CA LYS A 924 2.37 -14.05 34.65
C LYS A 924 3.88 -14.03 34.62
N GLN A 925 4.47 -13.49 35.69
CA GLN A 925 5.91 -13.47 35.91
C GLN A 925 6.50 -14.90 35.93
N GLY A 926 7.31 -15.23 34.92
CA GLY A 926 7.95 -16.54 34.77
C GLY A 926 7.23 -17.54 33.85
N GLY A 927 6.51 -17.04 32.83
CA GLY A 927 5.97 -17.81 31.71
C GLY A 927 4.47 -18.12 31.80
N LEU A 928 3.94 -18.76 30.75
CA LEU A 928 2.50 -18.93 30.48
C LEU A 928 1.68 -19.53 31.64
N LEU A 929 0.40 -19.13 31.72
CA LEU A 929 -0.55 -19.63 32.72
C LEU A 929 -0.90 -21.10 32.43
N ASP A 930 -0.69 -21.98 33.42
CA ASP A 930 -1.08 -23.39 33.30
C ASP A 930 -2.61 -23.49 33.20
N VAL A 931 -3.11 -24.15 32.16
CA VAL A 931 -4.55 -24.37 31.87
C VAL A 931 -5.29 -24.95 33.09
N GLY A 932 -4.59 -25.70 33.97
CA GLY A 932 -5.16 -26.23 35.22
C GLY A 932 -5.40 -25.20 36.34
N LEU A 933 -4.90 -23.96 36.22
CA LEU A 933 -5.09 -22.87 37.18
C LEU A 933 -6.23 -21.92 36.80
N LEU A 934 -6.69 -21.96 35.55
CA LEU A 934 -7.71 -21.07 34.95
C LEU A 934 -9.09 -21.17 35.59
N ASP A 935 -9.45 -22.35 36.13
CA ASP A 935 -10.71 -22.57 36.86
C ASP A 935 -10.91 -21.64 38.07
N ASN A 936 -9.87 -20.91 38.49
CA ASN A 936 -9.89 -20.04 39.65
C ASN A 936 -9.84 -18.55 39.31
N ILE A 937 -9.64 -18.13 38.06
CA ILE A 937 -9.67 -16.70 37.69
C ILE A 937 -11.08 -16.38 37.18
N SER A 938 -11.67 -15.28 37.65
CA SER A 938 -13.01 -14.85 37.20
C SER A 938 -13.13 -13.34 37.24
N LEU A 939 -13.86 -12.79 36.27
CA LEU A 939 -14.36 -11.41 36.33
C LEU A 939 -15.71 -11.35 37.03
N VAL A 940 -15.85 -10.32 37.86
CA VAL A 940 -17.08 -9.99 38.60
C VAL A 940 -17.36 -8.51 38.38
N LEU A 941 -18.54 -8.20 37.87
CA LEU A 941 -18.96 -6.83 37.62
C LEU A 941 -19.81 -6.34 38.81
N LEU A 942 -19.59 -5.10 39.23
CA LEU A 942 -20.32 -4.49 40.33
C LEU A 942 -20.94 -3.17 39.91
N ASN A 943 -22.06 -2.85 40.56
CA ASN A 943 -22.73 -1.56 40.49
C ASN A 943 -22.97 -1.04 41.91
N ASP A 944 -22.44 0.13 42.25
CA ASP A 944 -22.49 0.70 43.60
C ASP A 944 -21.95 -0.30 44.65
N GLY A 945 -20.94 -1.09 44.27
CA GLY A 945 -20.34 -2.14 45.09
C GLY A 945 -21.19 -3.41 45.29
N ASN A 946 -22.32 -3.56 44.59
CA ASN A 946 -23.11 -4.80 44.55
C ASN A 946 -22.76 -5.60 43.31
N VAL A 947 -22.57 -6.91 43.43
CA VAL A 947 -22.36 -7.77 42.26
C VAL A 947 -23.61 -7.76 41.39
N VAL A 948 -23.47 -7.36 40.13
CA VAL A 948 -24.53 -7.36 39.12
C VAL A 948 -24.36 -8.50 38.13
N ASP A 949 -23.11 -8.83 37.80
CA ASP A 949 -22.76 -9.97 36.96
C ASP A 949 -21.45 -10.63 37.44
N GLY A 950 -21.25 -11.89 37.12
CA GLY A 950 -20.03 -12.62 37.47
C GLY A 950 -20.15 -14.11 37.16
N ASN A 951 -19.36 -14.56 36.19
CA ASN A 951 -19.32 -15.95 35.77
C ASN A 951 -18.53 -16.80 36.77
N GLY A 952 -19.26 -17.56 37.58
CA GLY A 952 -18.76 -18.80 38.17
C GLY A 952 -19.23 -19.98 37.32
N SER A 953 -18.39 -20.41 36.38
CA SER A 953 -18.50 -21.68 35.63
C SER A 953 -19.81 -21.85 34.83
N GLY A 954 -19.83 -21.42 33.56
CA GLY A 954 -20.95 -21.75 32.68
C GLY A 954 -20.90 -21.22 31.23
N ASN A 955 -20.35 -20.04 31.01
CA ASN A 955 -20.08 -19.50 29.67
C ASN A 955 -18.56 -19.36 29.54
N LEU A 956 -18.00 -19.86 28.45
CA LEU A 956 -16.56 -19.97 28.24
C LEU A 956 -15.85 -18.64 28.52
N LEU A 957 -14.83 -18.68 29.37
CA LEU A 957 -13.79 -17.66 29.40
C LEU A 957 -12.90 -17.92 28.16
N ALA A 958 -12.85 -17.00 27.21
CA ALA A 958 -11.74 -16.95 26.27
C ALA A 958 -10.58 -16.29 27.04
N LEU A 959 -9.57 -17.08 27.39
CA LEU A 959 -8.28 -16.53 27.77
C LEU A 959 -7.47 -16.52 26.47
N ARG A 960 -7.40 -15.37 25.80
CA ARG A 960 -6.70 -15.18 24.52
C ARG A 960 -5.28 -14.65 24.83
N LEU A 961 -4.25 -15.26 24.22
CA LEU A 961 -2.89 -14.71 24.27
C LEU A 961 -2.91 -13.40 23.49
N LEU A 962 -2.39 -12.33 24.06
CA LEU A 962 -2.45 -10.99 23.45
C LEU A 962 -1.16 -10.56 22.77
N SER A 963 -0.18 -11.45 22.65
CA SER A 963 1.12 -11.06 22.10
C SER A 963 1.89 -12.29 21.63
N THR A 964 2.56 -12.14 20.50
CA THR A 964 3.60 -13.01 19.95
C THR A 964 4.76 -13.25 20.93
N ASP A 965 4.94 -12.37 21.94
CA ASP A 965 5.94 -12.49 23.03
C ASP A 965 5.48 -13.38 24.20
N GLY A 966 4.21 -13.82 24.22
CA GLY A 966 3.70 -14.86 25.12
C GLY A 966 3.45 -14.47 26.60
N ASP A 967 3.59 -13.21 27.01
CA ASP A 967 3.52 -12.82 28.43
C ASP A 967 2.24 -12.07 28.88
N ARG A 968 1.41 -11.54 27.97
CA ARG A 968 0.14 -10.83 28.28
C ARG A 968 -1.10 -11.62 27.83
N MET A 969 -2.17 -11.57 28.63
CA MET A 969 -3.44 -12.27 28.41
C MET A 969 -4.62 -11.38 28.81
N ALA A 970 -5.74 -11.48 28.09
CA ALA A 970 -7.00 -10.84 28.49
C ALA A 970 -7.90 -11.85 29.21
N VAL A 971 -8.47 -11.41 30.34
CA VAL A 971 -9.66 -12.05 30.91
C VAL A 971 -10.86 -11.25 30.44
N THR A 972 -11.78 -11.84 29.68
CA THR A 972 -12.92 -11.11 29.13
C THR A 972 -14.27 -11.61 29.63
N THR A 973 -15.30 -10.77 29.55
CA THR A 973 -16.71 -11.13 29.75
C THR A 973 -17.63 -10.15 29.03
N ARG A 974 -18.86 -10.57 28.74
CA ARG A 974 -19.95 -9.72 28.25
C ARG A 974 -21.02 -9.56 29.34
N THR A 975 -21.71 -8.42 29.35
CA THR A 975 -22.80 -8.14 30.28
C THR A 975 -23.91 -7.32 29.63
N ASN A 976 -25.15 -7.56 30.08
CA ASN A 976 -26.30 -6.70 29.79
C ASN A 976 -26.71 -5.87 31.02
N GLU A 977 -26.01 -6.05 32.14
CA GLU A 977 -26.26 -5.38 33.40
C GLU A 977 -25.42 -4.11 33.50
N THR A 978 -25.99 -3.05 34.06
CA THR A 978 -25.27 -1.80 34.34
C THR A 978 -24.25 -2.00 35.47
N PHE A 979 -23.00 -1.58 35.27
CA PHE A 979 -21.92 -1.70 36.25
C PHE A 979 -21.04 -0.43 36.32
N ASP A 980 -20.39 -0.20 37.45
CA ASP A 980 -19.42 0.90 37.69
C ASP A 980 -18.03 0.36 38.05
N ALA A 981 -17.89 -0.95 38.24
CA ALA A 981 -16.63 -1.55 38.66
C ALA A 981 -16.39 -2.96 38.11
N VAL A 982 -15.14 -3.20 37.73
CA VAL A 982 -14.63 -4.48 37.23
C VAL A 982 -13.74 -5.11 38.31
N ARG A 983 -14.07 -6.32 38.74
CA ARG A 983 -13.29 -7.06 39.74
C ARG A 983 -12.68 -8.32 39.16
N LEU A 984 -11.36 -8.36 39.13
CA LEU A 984 -10.59 -9.57 38.92
C LEU A 984 -10.52 -10.37 40.24
N ARG A 985 -10.95 -11.64 40.18
CA ARG A 985 -11.03 -12.52 41.34
C ARG A 985 -10.24 -13.81 41.11
N PHE A 986 -9.30 -14.06 42.02
CA PHE A 986 -8.57 -15.33 42.11
C PHE A 986 -9.17 -16.22 43.22
N GLY A 987 -9.59 -17.43 42.84
CA GLY A 987 -10.26 -18.45 43.64
C GLY A 987 -9.33 -19.19 44.61
N GLY A 988 -9.90 -19.69 45.70
CA GLY A 988 -9.15 -20.23 46.83
C GLY A 988 -8.72 -21.69 46.64
N VAL A 989 -7.55 -21.92 46.04
CA VAL A 989 -6.82 -23.20 46.10
C VAL A 989 -5.35 -22.93 46.46
N LEU A 990 -4.68 -23.90 47.10
CA LEU A 990 -3.28 -23.89 47.56
C LEU A 990 -2.28 -23.61 46.42
N GLN A 991 -2.15 -22.35 46.00
CA GLN A 991 -1.11 -21.96 45.06
C GLN A 991 0.19 -21.61 45.80
N ALA A 992 1.32 -21.95 45.19
CA ALA A 992 2.63 -21.46 45.59
C ALA A 992 2.66 -19.93 45.54
N LEU A 993 3.69 -19.29 46.09
CA LEU A 993 3.92 -17.86 45.88
C LEU A 993 3.97 -17.61 44.37
N THR A 994 2.94 -16.98 43.83
CA THR A 994 2.79 -16.69 42.39
C THR A 994 2.62 -15.18 42.24
N ARG A 995 3.25 -14.62 41.22
CA ARG A 995 3.24 -13.20 40.88
C ARG A 995 2.53 -13.02 39.54
N TYR A 996 1.70 -12.00 39.47
CA TYR A 996 0.99 -11.60 38.27
C TYR A 996 1.18 -10.10 38.07
N ASP A 997 1.34 -9.68 36.83
CA ASP A 997 1.30 -8.29 36.43
C ASP A 997 -0.13 -7.96 36.03
N LEU A 998 -0.67 -6.87 36.56
CA LEU A 998 -2.01 -6.38 36.23
C LEU A 998 -1.85 -5.06 35.50
N TYR A 999 -2.18 -5.03 34.21
CA TYR A 999 -1.95 -3.88 33.35
C TYR A 999 -3.14 -2.92 33.38
N SER A 1000 -4.33 -3.37 32.99
CA SER A 1000 -5.50 -2.48 32.89
C SER A 1000 -6.84 -3.22 32.99
N ALA A 1001 -7.89 -2.47 33.29
CA ALA A 1001 -9.28 -2.91 33.17
C ALA A 1001 -9.98 -2.01 32.14
N CYS A 1002 -10.67 -2.62 31.18
CA CYS A 1002 -11.13 -1.94 29.98
C CYS A 1002 -12.55 -2.32 29.64
N VAL A 1003 -13.27 -1.39 29.02
CA VAL A 1003 -14.66 -1.56 28.63
C VAL A 1003 -14.81 -1.10 27.19
N ALA A 1004 -15.39 -1.95 26.36
CA ALA A 1004 -15.86 -1.56 25.03
C ALA A 1004 -17.40 -1.48 25.07
N PRO A 1005 -18.01 -0.56 24.29
CA PRO A 1005 -19.44 -0.62 24.05
C PRO A 1005 -19.84 -1.98 23.45
N ALA A 1006 -21.15 -2.26 23.48
CA ALA A 1006 -21.68 -3.28 22.59
C ALA A 1006 -21.48 -2.76 21.16
N ILE A 1007 -21.15 -3.64 20.22
CA ILE A 1007 -21.15 -3.31 18.81
C ILE A 1007 -22.60 -2.95 18.47
N ASP A 1008 -22.84 -1.71 18.01
CA ASP A 1008 -24.17 -1.21 17.69
C ASP A 1008 -24.46 -1.60 16.24
N THR A 1009 -25.54 -2.33 16.02
CA THR A 1009 -25.88 -3.06 14.79
C THR A 1009 -26.60 -2.16 13.79
N ASN A 1010 -26.03 -1.00 13.47
CA ASN A 1010 -26.85 0.08 12.95
C ASN A 1010 -26.21 0.94 11.87
#